data_AF-A0A3C2ED44-F1
#
_entry.id   AF-A0A3C2ED44-F1
#
_cell.length_a   1.000
_cell.length_b   1.000
_cell.length_c   1.000
_cell.angle_alpha   90.00
_cell.angle_beta   90.00
_cell.angle_gamma   90.00
#
_symmetry.space_group_name_H-M   'P 1'
#
loop_
_entity.id
_entity.type
_entity.pdbx_description
1 polymer ?
#
loop_
_entity_poly.entity_id
_entity_poly.type
_entity_poly.pdbx_seq_one_letter_code
_entity_poly.pdbx_strand_id
1 'polypeptide(L)'
;MAKMMPSGGPNITTSPKAEPDVYWRLAKLSDDFVVIHSLPWLCSAVKTLDPKYAPTGELDFVVLHPKLGILAIEVKGGEFKYDQNKFVFTRSNQVFDPVGQLRRGTFTLDAWLKNANIFTPVGYAFIAPDNSAKNLSLPLAFQDPIVRKNVFIGYNDLPNLPERIVEIMEYWVNTKNVRPLKQQQIDEIVDLICPSVDYGVGWDSRIDYDNKTWLILHERQKVALERVAKYDRTKVYGGPGTGKTVLAYSLARNLALEGKKLLFLVFNKRLSEKIKNELLDVKNVHVMTFHSLCFDAANALKIRIKDNDNKYEEAFNCLHLAIQQKKLENYDALIIDEGQIFHQEWYLVLRHWMKDKRIHVFCDETQAFPFETHRLSNYKVGELIDQEQQFLLVVNMRSPKPVFDRIEASIPTSHEQFSPRELEYDTLEEKITSDSENDLIAILEILKSQNVAKENIAVITSAREIKYMKEKGLFEKVSFLADLDTSEHVRGLEFPIVIVYNLDIWNTTLVINAYARATTRVIAIYNQMVLLGATEEKDLFAIQLRKNPAVSHVLREPWGFVIKNMNWSLSPLFDSPNIYWHQNFNSWLIKASRHMTVHEELWGAHLLLNTEYPVILIRSDNEFLTVSQINLPSKRLSDTVKVSYLKFASMCNTCGNYCFRDFDSNVFCCNCSNKSLNPIPNVHQKIFNLDFLSVPFLALQKFKQLTREDAEIINNHVKGYFGGDKKIGYQSLLVYIGYEISDMPSGLEISNKDLIKKFISIFGESKRSEFEKVLPTCTNYWIGKGWLEKVDKGVYRRTNKSPEREPILDSSESELAE
;
A
#
# COMPACT_ATOMS: atom_id res chain seq x y z
N MET A 1 42.19 3.10 0.04
CA MET A 1 42.10 4.10 -1.04
C MET A 1 41.45 5.32 -0.46
N ALA A 2 41.87 6.52 -0.86
CA ALA A 2 41.36 7.77 -0.31
C ALA A 2 39.86 7.94 -0.51
N LYS A 3 39.22 8.69 0.39
CA LYS A 3 37.82 9.08 0.27
C LYS A 3 37.72 10.20 -0.76
N MET A 4 37.28 9.87 -1.96
CA MET A 4 37.16 10.82 -3.06
C MET A 4 35.79 11.52 -3.03
N MET A 5 35.79 12.83 -3.32
CA MET A 5 34.61 13.66 -3.46
C MET A 5 34.72 14.45 -4.77
N PRO A 6 33.83 14.23 -5.76
CA PRO A 6 32.77 13.22 -5.79
C PRO A 6 33.31 11.78 -5.80
N SER A 7 32.55 10.79 -5.31
CA SER A 7 33.00 9.38 -5.24
C SER A 7 32.85 8.62 -6.56
N GLY A 8 32.03 9.11 -7.49
CA GLY A 8 31.71 8.48 -8.78
C GLY A 8 32.72 8.71 -9.90
N GLY A 9 33.81 9.45 -9.65
CA GLY A 9 34.79 9.88 -10.66
C GLY A 9 34.85 11.40 -10.80
N PRO A 10 35.86 11.94 -11.50
CA PRO A 10 36.12 13.39 -11.55
C PRO A 10 34.97 14.17 -12.18
N ASN A 11 34.75 15.39 -11.71
CA ASN A 11 33.82 16.34 -12.33
C ASN A 11 34.27 16.70 -13.76
N ILE A 12 33.31 17.12 -14.59
CA ILE A 12 33.61 17.63 -15.94
C ILE A 12 34.22 19.03 -15.80
N THR A 13 35.50 19.17 -16.15
CA THR A 13 36.22 20.45 -16.07
C THR A 13 36.76 20.90 -17.44
N THR A 14 37.37 22.09 -17.47
CA THR A 14 37.95 22.66 -18.69
C THR A 14 39.23 21.95 -19.16
N SER A 15 39.79 21.06 -18.32
CA SER A 15 40.97 20.25 -18.61
C SER A 15 40.62 18.76 -18.73
N PRO A 16 40.09 18.30 -19.89
CA PRO A 16 39.45 16.99 -20.02
C PRO A 16 40.41 15.79 -19.91
N LYS A 17 41.72 16.02 -19.74
CA LYS A 17 42.74 14.95 -19.65
C LYS A 17 43.58 15.04 -18.38
N ALA A 18 44.11 16.22 -18.06
CA ALA A 18 45.08 16.37 -16.98
C ALA A 18 44.46 16.17 -15.59
N GLU A 19 43.32 16.82 -15.32
CA GLU A 19 42.66 16.68 -14.01
C GLU A 19 42.06 15.28 -13.79
N PRO A 20 41.40 14.63 -14.76
CA PRO A 20 40.98 13.24 -14.61
C PRO A 20 42.11 12.24 -14.34
N ASP A 21 43.28 12.39 -14.99
CA ASP A 21 44.44 11.52 -14.73
C ASP A 21 44.98 11.74 -13.29
N VAL A 22 45.08 13.00 -12.85
CA VAL A 22 45.48 13.34 -11.48
C VAL A 22 44.50 12.80 -10.45
N TYR A 23 43.19 12.92 -10.69
CA TYR A 23 42.14 12.40 -9.81
C TYR A 23 42.34 10.91 -9.52
N TRP A 24 42.50 10.08 -10.56
CA TRP A 24 42.65 8.63 -10.39
C TRP A 24 43.97 8.24 -9.75
N ARG A 25 45.02 9.06 -9.90
CA ARG A 25 46.29 8.86 -9.19
C ARG A 25 46.18 9.23 -7.72
N LEU A 26 45.48 10.32 -7.38
CA LEU A 26 45.22 10.71 -6.00
C LEU A 26 44.33 9.70 -5.27
N ALA A 27 43.40 9.03 -5.97
CA ALA A 27 42.58 7.95 -5.39
C ALA A 27 43.40 6.78 -4.80
N LYS A 28 44.66 6.63 -5.22
CA LYS A 28 45.59 5.60 -4.70
C LYS A 28 46.20 5.94 -3.33
N LEU A 29 45.99 7.15 -2.80
CA LEU A 29 46.34 7.50 -1.42
C LEU A 29 45.62 6.56 -0.41
N SER A 30 46.11 6.50 0.84
CA SER A 30 45.44 5.70 1.89
C SER A 30 44.06 6.27 2.23
N ASP A 31 43.24 5.47 2.90
CA ASP A 31 41.89 5.83 3.35
C ASP A 31 41.84 6.89 4.47
N ASP A 32 43.00 7.22 5.04
CA ASP A 32 43.19 8.38 5.95
C ASP A 32 43.08 9.73 5.22
N PHE A 33 43.13 9.74 3.88
CA PHE A 33 43.01 10.94 3.07
C PHE A 33 41.58 11.16 2.58
N VAL A 34 41.14 12.41 2.61
CA VAL A 34 39.96 12.89 1.88
C VAL A 34 40.44 13.79 0.75
N VAL A 35 39.95 13.56 -0.47
CA VAL A 35 40.31 14.33 -1.66
C VAL A 35 39.05 14.90 -2.28
N ILE A 36 38.95 16.23 -2.30
CA ILE A 36 37.86 16.98 -2.92
C ILE A 36 38.35 17.49 -4.27
N HIS A 37 37.64 17.18 -5.35
CA HIS A 37 37.94 17.60 -6.72
C HIS A 37 36.96 18.69 -7.18
N SER A 38 37.49 19.70 -7.87
CA SER A 38 36.71 20.78 -8.52
C SER A 38 35.84 21.52 -7.51
N LEU A 39 36.49 22.28 -6.62
CA LEU A 39 35.84 23.06 -5.57
C LEU A 39 35.60 24.52 -6.02
N PRO A 40 34.39 24.89 -6.47
CA PRO A 40 34.07 26.26 -6.82
C PRO A 40 33.95 27.13 -5.57
N TRP A 41 34.36 28.40 -5.68
CA TRP A 41 34.26 29.36 -4.60
C TRP A 41 33.80 30.74 -5.07
N LEU A 42 33.04 31.42 -4.20
CA LEU A 42 32.61 32.80 -4.34
C LEU A 42 33.12 33.60 -3.13
N CYS A 43 33.92 34.63 -3.37
CA CYS A 43 34.50 35.48 -2.33
C CYS A 43 34.59 36.94 -2.79
N SER A 44 33.65 37.77 -2.35
CA SER A 44 33.63 39.21 -2.69
C SER A 44 34.83 39.99 -2.14
N ALA A 45 35.46 39.49 -1.07
CA ALA A 45 36.67 40.07 -0.49
C ALA A 45 37.87 40.04 -1.45
N VAL A 46 37.87 39.20 -2.49
CA VAL A 46 38.96 39.22 -3.49
C VAL A 46 39.00 40.54 -4.27
N LYS A 47 37.86 41.25 -4.38
CA LYS A 47 37.81 42.59 -4.99
C LYS A 47 38.49 43.68 -4.15
N THR A 48 38.68 43.47 -2.84
CA THR A 48 39.43 44.41 -2.00
C THR A 48 40.95 44.25 -2.19
N LEU A 49 41.40 43.09 -2.69
CA LEU A 49 42.80 42.83 -3.06
C LEU A 49 43.14 43.35 -4.46
N ASP A 50 42.25 43.19 -5.44
CA ASP A 50 42.33 43.85 -6.74
C ASP A 50 40.91 43.99 -7.35
N PRO A 51 40.47 45.20 -7.72
CA PRO A 51 39.15 45.42 -8.34
C PRO A 51 38.91 44.65 -9.64
N LYS A 52 39.97 44.22 -10.33
CA LYS A 52 39.90 43.49 -11.62
C LYS A 52 39.65 42.00 -11.46
N TYR A 53 39.78 41.43 -10.26
CA TYR A 53 39.52 40.00 -10.06
C TYR A 53 38.02 39.69 -10.08
N ALA A 54 37.69 38.56 -10.71
CA ALA A 54 36.37 37.98 -10.59
C ALA A 54 36.14 37.56 -9.13
N PRO A 55 34.94 37.78 -8.56
CA PRO A 55 34.61 37.34 -7.21
C PRO A 55 34.45 35.82 -7.11
N THR A 56 34.64 35.09 -8.21
CA THR A 56 34.49 33.65 -8.34
C THR A 56 35.80 33.00 -8.76
N GLY A 57 36.06 31.78 -8.29
CA GLY A 57 37.15 30.93 -8.76
C GLY A 57 36.90 29.47 -8.42
N GLU A 58 37.89 28.63 -8.67
CA GLU A 58 37.85 27.20 -8.42
C GLU A 58 39.20 26.74 -7.85
N LEU A 59 39.20 25.68 -7.06
CA LEU A 59 40.39 24.92 -6.67
C LEU A 59 40.27 23.52 -7.27
N ASP A 60 41.26 23.09 -8.04
CA ASP A 60 41.19 21.80 -8.74
C ASP A 60 41.14 20.64 -7.75
N PHE A 61 42.01 20.63 -6.72
CA PHE A 61 41.89 19.67 -5.63
C PHE A 61 42.17 20.26 -4.25
N VAL A 62 41.49 19.73 -3.24
CA VAL A 62 41.80 19.93 -1.82
C VAL A 62 42.01 18.55 -1.19
N VAL A 63 43.19 18.34 -0.61
CA VAL A 63 43.57 17.09 0.08
C VAL A 63 43.62 17.34 1.57
N LEU A 64 42.92 16.51 2.33
CA LEU A 64 42.82 16.58 3.79
C LEU A 64 43.40 15.32 4.42
N HIS A 65 44.18 15.49 5.49
CA HIS A 65 44.69 14.39 6.28
C HIS A 65 44.82 14.79 7.77
N PRO A 66 44.38 13.94 8.73
CA PRO A 66 44.38 14.30 10.15
C PRO A 66 45.73 14.76 10.70
N LYS A 67 46.84 14.14 10.29
CA LYS A 67 48.18 14.49 10.80
C LYS A 67 48.96 15.47 9.92
N LEU A 68 48.62 15.55 8.63
CA LEU A 68 49.40 16.28 7.62
C LEU A 68 48.73 17.60 7.22
N GLY A 69 47.50 17.84 7.67
CA GLY A 69 46.76 19.09 7.45
C GLY A 69 46.05 19.12 6.11
N ILE A 70 46.04 20.31 5.50
CA ILE A 70 45.25 20.63 4.30
C ILE A 70 46.19 21.08 3.19
N LEU A 71 46.02 20.53 1.99
CA LEU A 71 46.79 20.87 0.80
C LEU A 71 45.85 21.26 -0.34
N ALA A 72 45.96 22.50 -0.83
CA ALA A 72 45.31 22.96 -2.04
C ALA A 72 46.19 22.64 -3.27
N ILE A 73 45.62 22.14 -4.34
CA ILE A 73 46.34 21.74 -5.54
C ILE A 73 45.69 22.38 -6.76
N GLU A 74 46.52 22.96 -7.61
CA GLU A 74 46.15 23.42 -8.95
C GLU A 74 46.84 22.55 -9.99
N VAL A 75 46.10 22.16 -11.02
CA VAL A 75 46.53 21.30 -12.11
C VAL A 75 46.53 22.10 -13.42
N LYS A 76 47.67 22.14 -14.10
CA LYS A 76 47.76 22.74 -15.43
C LYS A 76 48.23 21.75 -16.48
N GLY A 77 47.29 21.35 -17.34
CA GLY A 77 47.59 20.63 -18.58
C GLY A 77 48.18 21.55 -19.66
N GLY A 78 48.85 20.94 -20.62
CA GLY A 78 49.58 21.60 -21.71
C GLY A 78 51.03 21.90 -21.38
N GLU A 79 51.87 21.87 -22.40
CA GLU A 79 53.28 22.24 -22.31
C GLU A 79 53.44 23.76 -22.19
N PHE A 80 54.26 24.21 -21.25
CA PHE A 80 54.58 25.63 -21.05
C PHE A 80 56.04 25.84 -20.69
N LYS A 81 56.52 27.06 -20.94
CA LYS A 81 57.85 27.52 -20.52
C LYS A 81 57.74 28.65 -19.51
N TYR A 82 58.78 28.81 -18.71
CA TYR A 82 58.97 29.99 -17.88
C TYR A 82 59.95 30.93 -18.59
N ASP A 83 59.48 32.13 -18.93
CA ASP A 83 60.23 33.10 -19.74
C ASP A 83 60.03 34.51 -19.18
N GLN A 84 61.12 35.25 -18.96
CA GLN A 84 61.10 36.62 -18.41
C GLN A 84 60.13 36.81 -17.23
N ASN A 85 60.20 35.90 -16.25
CA ASN A 85 59.37 35.92 -15.04
C ASN A 85 57.85 35.68 -15.28
N LYS A 86 57.49 35.01 -16.38
CA LYS A 86 56.10 34.67 -16.75
C LYS A 86 55.98 33.23 -17.22
N PHE A 87 54.83 32.61 -16.98
CA PHE A 87 54.51 31.30 -17.58
C PHE A 87 53.81 31.49 -18.91
N VAL A 88 54.27 30.79 -19.94
CA VAL A 88 53.81 30.94 -21.32
C VAL A 88 53.59 29.57 -21.94
N PHE A 89 52.38 29.29 -22.43
CA PHE A 89 52.09 28.06 -23.16
C PHE A 89 52.92 27.97 -24.45
N THR A 90 53.55 26.82 -24.71
CA THR A 90 54.43 26.65 -25.87
C THR A 90 53.68 26.71 -27.21
N ARG A 91 52.43 26.23 -27.24
CA ARG A 91 51.62 26.18 -28.46
C ARG A 91 50.90 27.49 -28.78
N SER A 92 50.36 28.17 -27.77
CA SER A 92 49.53 29.37 -27.96
C SER A 92 50.25 30.69 -27.68
N ASN A 93 51.46 30.64 -27.09
CA ASN A 93 52.16 31.82 -26.55
C ASN A 93 51.33 32.65 -25.56
N GLN A 94 50.26 32.08 -25.01
CA GLN A 94 49.42 32.74 -24.02
C GLN A 94 50.11 32.74 -22.66
N VAL A 95 50.16 33.92 -22.04
CA VAL A 95 50.68 34.11 -20.67
C VAL A 95 49.62 33.68 -19.65
N PHE A 96 50.03 32.99 -18.59
CA PHE A 96 49.18 32.68 -17.44
C PHE A 96 49.94 32.82 -16.12
N ASP A 97 49.20 32.87 -15.01
CA ASP A 97 49.75 33.05 -13.66
C ASP A 97 49.27 31.93 -12.71
N PRO A 98 49.98 30.78 -12.68
CA PRO A 98 49.60 29.66 -11.83
C PRO A 98 49.81 29.96 -10.33
N VAL A 99 50.80 30.80 -9.99
CA VAL A 99 51.11 31.14 -8.60
C VAL A 99 50.01 32.04 -8.02
N GLY A 100 49.54 33.03 -8.79
CA GLY A 100 48.42 33.86 -8.38
C GLY A 100 47.12 33.07 -8.21
N GLN A 101 46.83 32.12 -9.09
CA GLN A 101 45.65 31.24 -8.99
C GLN A 101 45.70 30.41 -7.70
N LEU A 102 46.80 29.68 -7.49
CA LEU A 102 47.04 28.90 -6.28
C LEU A 102 46.91 29.70 -4.99
N ARG A 103 47.55 30.87 -4.95
CA ARG A 103 47.51 31.72 -3.75
C ARG A 103 46.09 32.19 -3.46
N ARG A 104 45.33 32.63 -4.47
CA ARG A 104 43.94 33.07 -4.29
C ARG A 104 43.05 31.96 -3.73
N GLY A 105 43.13 30.76 -4.29
CA GLY A 105 42.38 29.61 -3.78
C GLY A 105 42.78 29.25 -2.34
N THR A 106 44.09 29.20 -2.06
CA THR A 106 44.63 28.96 -0.71
C THR A 106 44.15 29.98 0.32
N PHE A 107 44.21 31.28 -0.01
CA PHE A 107 43.77 32.36 0.90
C PHE A 107 42.26 32.33 1.14
N THR A 108 41.47 31.99 0.11
CA THR A 108 40.02 31.88 0.24
C THR A 108 39.65 30.72 1.17
N LEU A 109 40.28 29.56 0.98
CA LEU A 109 40.08 28.40 1.85
C LEU A 109 40.51 28.69 3.29
N ASP A 110 41.66 29.32 3.50
CA ASP A 110 42.14 29.73 4.83
C ASP A 110 41.17 30.71 5.52
N ALA A 111 40.59 31.67 4.77
CA ALA A 111 39.59 32.59 5.31
C ALA A 111 38.28 31.90 5.71
N TRP A 112 37.80 30.94 4.91
CA TRP A 112 36.61 30.15 5.23
C TRP A 112 36.80 29.32 6.50
N LEU A 113 37.94 28.63 6.62
CA LEU A 113 38.28 27.85 7.80
C LEU A 113 38.34 28.73 9.05
N LYS A 114 38.98 29.90 8.97
CA LYS A 114 39.05 30.85 10.09
C LYS A 114 37.68 31.36 10.53
N ASN A 115 36.78 31.65 9.59
CA ASN A 115 35.41 32.06 9.91
C ASN A 115 34.62 30.94 10.60
N ALA A 116 34.93 29.68 10.32
CA ALA A 116 34.41 28.51 11.00
C ALA A 116 35.18 28.15 12.30
N ASN A 117 36.05 29.04 12.80
CA ASN A 117 36.92 28.83 13.97
C ASN A 117 37.92 27.66 13.84
N ILE A 118 38.28 27.29 12.60
CA ILE A 118 39.28 26.26 12.30
C ILE A 118 40.60 26.96 11.92
N PHE A 119 41.58 26.88 12.82
CA PHE A 119 42.89 27.55 12.67
C PHE A 119 43.97 26.57 12.23
N THR A 120 43.95 26.19 10.96
CA THR A 120 44.95 25.28 10.37
C THR A 120 45.53 25.89 9.09
N PRO A 121 46.87 26.02 8.98
CA PRO A 121 47.48 26.56 7.76
C PRO A 121 47.22 25.66 6.55
N VAL A 122 46.79 26.26 5.45
CA VAL A 122 46.63 25.57 4.15
C VAL A 122 47.96 25.59 3.39
N GLY A 123 48.47 24.40 3.05
CA GLY A 123 49.59 24.22 2.14
C GLY A 123 49.14 24.28 0.67
N TYR A 124 50.06 24.40 -0.27
CA TYR A 124 49.73 24.34 -1.69
C TYR A 124 50.72 23.51 -2.52
N ALA A 125 50.25 22.96 -3.64
CA ALA A 125 51.06 22.24 -4.64
C ALA A 125 50.60 22.58 -6.06
N PHE A 126 51.52 22.50 -7.03
CA PHE A 126 51.22 22.72 -8.44
C PHE A 126 51.56 21.47 -9.26
N ILE A 127 50.58 20.91 -9.96
CA ILE A 127 50.75 19.74 -10.81
C ILE A 127 50.70 20.15 -12.28
N ALA A 128 51.74 19.83 -13.02
CA ALA A 128 51.83 20.07 -14.46
C ALA A 128 52.13 18.75 -15.17
N PRO A 129 51.11 17.91 -15.44
CA PRO A 129 51.34 16.53 -15.84
C PRO A 129 52.04 16.43 -17.20
N ASP A 130 51.88 17.41 -18.09
CA ASP A 130 52.51 17.41 -19.42
C ASP A 130 53.95 18.00 -19.41
N ASN A 131 54.51 18.35 -18.24
CA ASN A 131 55.80 19.05 -18.14
C ASN A 131 56.82 18.28 -17.29
N SER A 132 58.02 18.04 -17.82
CA SER A 132 59.08 17.30 -17.13
C SER A 132 59.89 18.18 -16.17
N ALA A 133 59.82 17.90 -14.86
CA ALA A 133 60.57 18.61 -13.83
C ALA A 133 62.10 18.48 -13.94
N LYS A 134 62.62 17.43 -14.60
CA LYS A 134 64.07 17.12 -14.64
C LYS A 134 64.91 18.17 -15.38
N ASN A 135 64.29 18.96 -16.26
CA ASN A 135 64.97 19.95 -17.11
C ASN A 135 64.49 21.39 -16.86
N LEU A 136 63.66 21.62 -15.84
CA LEU A 136 63.10 22.94 -15.52
C LEU A 136 63.89 23.59 -14.39
N SER A 137 64.49 24.76 -14.65
CA SER A 137 64.84 25.69 -13.57
C SER A 137 63.53 26.21 -12.96
N LEU A 138 63.13 25.64 -11.83
CA LEU A 138 61.90 26.05 -11.16
C LEU A 138 62.05 27.48 -10.63
N PRO A 139 61.04 28.34 -10.81
CA PRO A 139 61.01 29.64 -10.16
C PRO A 139 61.04 29.50 -8.63
N LEU A 140 61.62 30.48 -7.93
CA LEU A 140 61.62 30.53 -6.47
C LEU A 140 60.20 30.50 -5.86
N ALA A 141 59.16 30.81 -6.64
CA ALA A 141 57.78 30.68 -6.21
C ALA A 141 57.34 29.22 -5.93
N PHE A 142 58.04 28.23 -6.51
CA PHE A 142 57.74 26.80 -6.36
C PHE A 142 58.84 26.01 -5.66
N GLN A 143 59.99 26.63 -5.38
CA GLN A 143 61.14 25.95 -4.78
C GLN A 143 61.63 26.69 -3.55
N ASP A 144 61.92 25.93 -2.50
CA ASP A 144 62.65 26.38 -1.33
C ASP A 144 64.13 26.03 -1.52
N PRO A 145 65.01 27.01 -1.81
CA PRO A 145 66.42 26.75 -2.06
C PRO A 145 67.19 26.36 -0.79
N ILE A 146 66.65 26.66 0.40
CA ILE A 146 67.33 26.42 1.68
C ILE A 146 67.24 24.93 2.03
N VAL A 147 66.03 24.38 2.03
CA VAL A 147 65.81 22.94 2.32
C VAL A 147 65.80 22.07 1.06
N ARG A 148 66.01 22.66 -0.12
CA ARG A 148 66.02 22.00 -1.44
C ARG A 148 64.76 21.18 -1.74
N LYS A 149 63.62 21.58 -1.19
CA LYS A 149 62.30 21.00 -1.51
C LYS A 149 61.55 21.93 -2.47
N ASN A 150 60.60 21.37 -3.21
CA ASN A 150 59.74 22.14 -4.10
C ASN A 150 58.30 21.60 -4.00
N VAL A 151 57.35 22.44 -4.38
CA VAL A 151 55.90 22.13 -4.39
C VAL A 151 55.38 21.89 -5.82
N PHE A 152 56.30 21.71 -6.77
CA PHE A 152 56.02 21.38 -8.16
C PHE A 152 55.98 19.86 -8.35
N ILE A 153 55.03 19.39 -9.13
CA ILE A 153 54.88 17.99 -9.51
C ILE A 153 54.81 17.94 -11.04
N GLY A 154 55.83 17.38 -11.67
CA GLY A 154 55.88 17.23 -13.12
C GLY A 154 55.59 15.80 -13.58
N TYR A 155 55.68 15.58 -14.89
CA TYR A 155 55.47 14.29 -15.55
C TYR A 155 56.22 13.12 -14.88
N ASN A 156 57.47 13.35 -14.45
CA ASN A 156 58.31 12.30 -13.83
C ASN A 156 57.84 11.88 -12.43
N ASP A 157 57.06 12.72 -11.75
CA ASP A 157 56.57 12.48 -10.39
C ASP A 157 55.23 11.73 -10.40
N LEU A 158 54.49 11.78 -11.51
CA LEU A 158 53.14 11.20 -11.64
C LEU A 158 53.04 9.69 -11.34
N PRO A 159 54.03 8.83 -11.66
CA PRO A 159 53.96 7.42 -11.30
C PRO A 159 53.89 7.18 -9.79
N ASN A 160 54.55 8.04 -9.00
CA ASN A 160 54.63 7.99 -7.54
C ASN A 160 53.96 9.23 -6.91
N LEU A 161 52.82 9.64 -7.49
CA LEU A 161 52.11 10.84 -7.05
C LEU A 161 51.71 10.78 -5.56
N PRO A 162 51.17 9.66 -5.03
CA PRO A 162 50.81 9.57 -3.61
C PRO A 162 51.97 9.89 -2.67
N GLU A 163 53.15 9.31 -2.92
CA GLU A 163 54.36 9.55 -2.13
C GLU A 163 54.78 11.03 -2.21
N ARG A 164 54.71 11.60 -3.41
CA ARG A 164 55.05 13.01 -3.64
C ARG A 164 54.11 13.97 -2.91
N ILE A 165 52.82 13.64 -2.82
CA ILE A 165 51.83 14.44 -2.06
C ILE A 165 52.18 14.44 -0.57
N VAL A 166 52.49 13.26 0.00
CA VAL A 166 52.90 13.14 1.41
C VAL A 166 54.14 13.99 1.68
N GLU A 167 55.17 13.91 0.83
CA GLU A 167 56.40 14.70 0.98
C GLU A 167 56.16 16.22 0.99
N ILE A 168 55.23 16.70 0.16
CA ILE A 168 54.87 18.13 0.09
C ILE A 168 54.07 18.54 1.33
N MET A 169 53.13 17.72 1.79
CA MET A 169 52.39 18.02 3.01
C MET A 169 53.32 18.04 4.23
N GLU A 170 54.26 17.09 4.34
CA GLU A 170 55.29 17.10 5.39
C GLU A 170 56.18 18.35 5.34
N TYR A 171 56.52 18.85 4.15
CA TYR A 171 57.21 20.14 4.02
C TYR A 171 56.40 21.27 4.66
N TRP A 172 55.09 21.36 4.35
CA TRP A 172 54.23 22.38 4.91
C TRP A 172 53.99 22.24 6.41
N VAL A 173 53.92 21.00 6.93
CA VAL A 173 53.84 20.72 8.37
C VAL A 173 55.03 21.34 9.09
N ASN A 174 56.24 21.10 8.59
CA ASN A 174 57.47 21.61 9.19
C ASN A 174 57.62 23.13 9.06
N THR A 175 57.28 23.70 7.90
CA THR A 175 57.47 25.14 7.64
C THR A 175 56.40 26.03 8.27
N LYS A 176 55.15 25.55 8.37
CA LYS A 176 54.01 26.33 8.91
C LYS A 176 53.57 25.90 10.31
N ASN A 177 54.26 24.95 10.95
CA ASN A 177 53.92 24.40 12.27
C ASN A 177 52.46 23.91 12.35
N VAL A 178 52.06 23.09 11.37
CA VAL A 178 50.70 22.57 11.26
C VAL A 178 50.44 21.61 12.43
N ARG A 179 49.37 21.86 13.19
CA ARG A 179 48.94 20.97 14.28
C ARG A 179 48.06 19.84 13.72
N PRO A 180 48.12 18.63 14.30
CA PRO A 180 47.20 17.56 13.93
C PRO A 180 45.73 17.97 14.15
N LEU A 181 44.91 17.67 13.16
CA LEU A 181 43.45 17.79 13.19
C LEU A 181 42.85 16.51 13.78
N LYS A 182 41.80 16.65 14.60
CA LYS A 182 40.96 15.52 15.00
C LYS A 182 40.07 15.10 13.84
N GLN A 183 39.64 13.84 13.80
CA GLN A 183 38.72 13.34 12.76
C GLN A 183 37.44 14.19 12.68
N GLN A 184 36.86 14.55 13.82
CA GLN A 184 35.70 15.44 13.89
C GLN A 184 35.93 16.79 13.16
N GLN A 185 37.13 17.36 13.24
CA GLN A 185 37.45 18.60 12.54
C GLN A 185 37.58 18.38 11.03
N ILE A 186 38.05 17.21 10.60
CA ILE A 186 38.07 16.86 9.18
C ILE A 186 36.63 16.76 8.66
N ASP A 187 35.74 16.12 9.41
CA ASP A 187 34.33 15.98 9.03
C ASP A 187 33.63 17.36 8.99
N GLU A 188 33.88 18.24 9.98
CA GLU A 188 33.41 19.64 9.97
C GLU A 188 33.91 20.44 8.76
N ILE A 189 35.18 20.24 8.36
CA ILE A 189 35.75 20.87 7.16
C ILE A 189 35.06 20.35 5.90
N VAL A 190 34.82 19.04 5.81
CA VAL A 190 34.14 18.42 4.68
C VAL A 190 32.70 18.93 4.57
N ASP A 191 31.95 18.98 5.67
CA ASP A 191 30.57 19.48 5.69
C ASP A 191 30.49 20.97 5.32
N LEU A 192 31.48 21.77 5.75
CA LEU A 192 31.57 23.19 5.41
C LEU A 192 31.82 23.40 3.91
N ILE A 193 32.71 22.60 3.31
CA ILE A 193 33.22 22.78 1.95
C ILE A 193 32.35 22.05 0.91
N CYS A 194 31.80 20.90 1.26
CA CYS A 194 31.00 20.03 0.42
C CYS A 194 29.69 19.65 1.14
N PRO A 195 28.80 20.61 1.42
CA PRO A 195 27.57 20.34 2.14
C PRO A 195 26.66 19.40 1.34
N SER A 196 26.21 18.32 1.96
CA SER A 196 25.20 17.42 1.39
C SER A 196 23.79 17.94 1.69
N VAL A 197 23.40 19.07 1.07
CA VAL A 197 22.05 19.63 1.23
C VAL A 197 21.20 19.26 0.01
N ASP A 198 20.06 18.61 0.26
CA ASP A 198 19.00 18.47 -0.73
C ASP A 198 18.29 19.82 -0.86
N TYR A 199 18.50 20.51 -1.99
CA TYR A 199 17.85 21.78 -2.31
C TYR A 199 16.42 21.62 -2.84
N GLY A 200 15.82 20.43 -2.75
CA GLY A 200 14.42 20.22 -3.05
C GLY A 200 13.51 21.16 -2.24
N VAL A 201 12.43 21.66 -2.85
CA VAL A 201 11.46 22.51 -2.17
C VAL A 201 10.80 21.70 -1.05
N GLY A 202 11.03 22.10 0.21
CA GLY A 202 10.41 21.51 1.39
C GLY A 202 8.89 21.52 1.32
N TRP A 203 8.24 20.53 1.95
CA TRP A 203 6.79 20.39 1.89
C TRP A 203 6.05 21.55 2.53
N ASP A 204 6.62 22.19 3.55
CA ASP A 204 6.11 23.44 4.14
C ASP A 204 5.93 24.54 3.10
N SER A 205 6.96 24.78 2.29
CA SER A 205 6.97 25.79 1.23
C SER A 205 6.01 25.44 0.09
N ARG A 206 5.90 24.15 -0.27
CA ARG A 206 4.93 23.69 -1.28
C ARG A 206 3.49 23.86 -0.82
N ILE A 207 3.18 23.56 0.45
CA ILE A 207 1.84 23.75 1.03
C ILE A 207 1.44 25.22 0.95
N ASP A 208 2.34 26.14 1.31
CA ASP A 208 2.09 27.59 1.23
C ASP A 208 1.85 28.06 -0.21
N TYR A 209 2.62 27.53 -1.17
CA TYR A 209 2.44 27.82 -2.58
C TYR A 209 1.09 27.31 -3.11
N ASP A 210 0.74 26.05 -2.82
CA ASP A 210 -0.50 25.42 -3.28
C ASP A 210 -1.73 26.13 -2.73
N ASN A 211 -1.72 26.50 -1.45
CA ASN A 211 -2.80 27.26 -0.81
C ASN A 211 -3.05 28.60 -1.51
N LYS A 212 -1.98 29.31 -1.93
CA LYS A 212 -2.06 30.62 -2.60
C LYS A 212 -2.40 30.50 -4.09
N THR A 213 -2.11 29.37 -4.72
CA THR A 213 -2.23 29.20 -6.17
C THR A 213 -3.51 28.48 -6.58
N TRP A 214 -3.83 27.37 -5.91
CA TRP A 214 -4.86 26.43 -6.35
C TRP A 214 -6.18 26.51 -5.58
N LEU A 215 -6.13 26.94 -4.31
CA LEU A 215 -7.31 26.98 -3.44
C LEU A 215 -8.06 28.33 -3.48
N ILE A 216 -7.63 29.25 -4.35
CA ILE A 216 -8.36 30.48 -4.67
C ILE A 216 -9.33 30.20 -5.83
N LEU A 217 -10.46 30.91 -5.84
CA LEU A 217 -11.46 30.85 -6.91
C LEU A 217 -10.84 31.19 -8.28
N HIS A 218 -10.66 30.17 -9.11
CA HIS A 218 -10.09 30.29 -10.45
C HIS A 218 -11.06 31.07 -11.38
N GLU A 219 -10.56 31.71 -12.45
CA GLU A 219 -11.39 32.53 -13.36
C GLU A 219 -12.62 31.78 -13.89
N ARG A 220 -12.44 30.50 -14.29
CA ARG A 220 -13.56 29.65 -14.72
C ARG A 220 -14.59 29.39 -13.63
N GLN A 221 -14.16 29.25 -12.37
CA GLN A 221 -15.06 29.10 -11.23
C GLN A 221 -15.77 30.42 -10.91
N LYS A 222 -15.14 31.59 -11.14
CA LYS A 222 -15.81 32.90 -11.05
C LYS A 222 -16.93 33.03 -12.08
N VAL A 223 -16.67 32.64 -13.33
CA VAL A 223 -17.71 32.61 -14.38
C VAL A 223 -18.84 31.63 -14.02
N ALA A 224 -18.52 30.47 -13.46
CA ALA A 224 -19.51 29.53 -12.96
C ALA A 224 -20.37 30.15 -11.85
N LEU A 225 -19.74 30.82 -10.88
CA LEU A 225 -20.41 31.49 -9.78
C LEU A 225 -21.37 32.59 -10.27
N GLU A 226 -20.93 33.44 -11.21
CA GLU A 226 -21.76 34.48 -11.81
C GLU A 226 -22.99 33.92 -12.53
N ARG A 227 -22.85 32.76 -13.19
CA ARG A 227 -23.97 32.08 -13.84
C ARG A 227 -24.93 31.51 -12.80
N VAL A 228 -24.41 30.79 -11.80
CA VAL A 228 -25.21 30.19 -10.72
C VAL A 228 -26.01 31.25 -9.98
N ALA A 229 -25.42 32.41 -9.68
CA ALA A 229 -26.07 33.50 -8.97
C ALA A 229 -27.25 34.15 -9.72
N LYS A 230 -27.33 34.01 -11.05
CA LYS A 230 -28.40 34.59 -11.89
C LYS A 230 -29.71 33.82 -11.85
N TYR A 231 -29.67 32.53 -11.52
CA TYR A 231 -30.86 31.69 -11.47
C TYR A 231 -31.38 31.61 -10.06
N ASP A 232 -32.69 31.61 -9.88
CA ASP A 232 -33.26 31.43 -8.54
C ASP A 232 -33.07 30.00 -8.03
N ARG A 233 -33.03 29.02 -8.93
CA ARG A 233 -32.77 27.62 -8.55
C ARG A 233 -31.73 26.97 -9.45
N THR A 234 -30.75 26.32 -8.85
CA THR A 234 -29.67 25.66 -9.59
C THR A 234 -29.24 24.36 -8.95
N LYS A 235 -28.95 23.38 -9.79
CA LYS A 235 -28.20 22.18 -9.40
C LYS A 235 -26.79 22.27 -9.99
N VAL A 236 -25.78 22.29 -9.13
CA VAL A 236 -24.37 22.27 -9.51
C VAL A 236 -23.82 20.88 -9.24
N TYR A 237 -23.20 20.29 -10.25
CA TYR A 237 -22.61 18.96 -10.19
C TYR A 237 -21.13 19.05 -10.55
N GLY A 238 -20.30 18.20 -9.95
CA GLY A 238 -18.89 18.10 -10.29
C GLY A 238 -18.21 16.97 -9.54
N GLY A 239 -17.10 16.48 -10.10
CA GLY A 239 -16.28 15.45 -9.46
C GLY A 239 -15.56 15.94 -8.18
N PRO A 240 -14.80 15.06 -7.51
CA PRO A 240 -13.97 15.41 -6.38
C PRO A 240 -12.98 16.52 -6.76
N GLY A 241 -12.72 17.49 -5.87
CA GLY A 241 -11.71 18.53 -6.11
C GLY A 241 -12.08 19.63 -7.12
N THR A 242 -13.30 19.65 -7.66
CA THR A 242 -13.76 20.68 -8.61
C THR A 242 -14.15 22.03 -7.97
N GLY A 243 -14.11 22.11 -6.63
CA GLY A 243 -14.37 23.35 -5.88
C GLY A 243 -15.84 23.64 -5.59
N LYS A 244 -16.71 22.62 -5.56
CA LYS A 244 -18.15 22.77 -5.23
C LYS A 244 -18.41 23.53 -3.92
N THR A 245 -17.80 23.10 -2.83
CA THR A 245 -17.92 23.75 -1.51
C THR A 245 -17.42 25.19 -1.53
N VAL A 246 -16.31 25.46 -2.24
CA VAL A 246 -15.76 26.81 -2.44
C VAL A 246 -16.75 27.70 -3.19
N LEU A 247 -17.34 27.18 -4.27
CA LEU A 247 -18.39 27.88 -5.02
C LEU A 247 -19.62 28.14 -4.14
N ALA A 248 -20.02 27.16 -3.32
CA ALA A 248 -21.19 27.24 -2.46
C ALA A 248 -21.07 28.34 -1.39
N TYR A 249 -19.97 28.40 -0.63
CA TYR A 249 -19.81 29.47 0.37
C TYR A 249 -19.52 30.83 -0.29
N SER A 250 -18.92 30.86 -1.48
CA SER A 250 -18.74 32.12 -2.23
C SER A 250 -20.07 32.66 -2.75
N LEU A 251 -20.97 31.78 -3.17
CA LEU A 251 -22.35 32.13 -3.48
C LEU A 251 -23.08 32.66 -2.24
N ALA A 252 -22.86 32.02 -1.08
CA ALA A 252 -23.41 32.51 0.19
C ALA A 252 -22.95 33.94 0.50
N ARG A 253 -21.65 34.25 0.31
CA ARG A 253 -21.12 35.61 0.46
C ARG A 253 -21.80 36.60 -0.48
N ASN A 254 -21.93 36.27 -1.78
CA ASN A 254 -22.56 37.15 -2.76
C ASN A 254 -24.02 37.46 -2.40
N LEU A 255 -24.80 36.43 -2.05
CA LEU A 255 -26.21 36.62 -1.67
C LEU A 255 -26.36 37.41 -0.37
N ALA A 256 -25.46 37.22 0.60
CA ALA A 256 -25.45 38.01 1.83
C ALA A 256 -25.11 39.49 1.57
N LEU A 257 -24.18 39.77 0.64
CA LEU A 257 -23.86 41.13 0.20
C LEU A 257 -25.03 41.81 -0.53
N GLU A 258 -25.89 41.04 -1.21
CA GLU A 258 -27.19 41.50 -1.74
C GLU A 258 -28.24 41.75 -0.64
N GLY A 259 -27.89 41.55 0.64
CA GLY A 259 -28.78 41.74 1.78
C GLY A 259 -29.74 40.57 2.04
N LYS A 260 -29.54 39.41 1.41
CA LYS A 260 -30.38 38.22 1.60
C LYS A 260 -30.02 37.49 2.89
N LYS A 261 -31.02 36.97 3.61
CA LYS A 261 -30.83 36.04 4.72
C LYS A 261 -30.76 34.61 4.20
N LEU A 262 -29.67 33.90 4.48
CA LEU A 262 -29.39 32.61 3.86
C LEU A 262 -29.29 31.47 4.87
N LEU A 263 -29.88 30.32 4.53
CA LEU A 263 -29.67 29.06 5.22
C LEU A 263 -28.71 28.20 4.40
N PHE A 264 -27.61 27.77 5.00
CA PHE A 264 -26.63 26.87 4.40
C PHE A 264 -26.68 25.53 5.12
N LEU A 265 -27.10 24.49 4.42
CA LEU A 265 -27.21 23.14 4.93
C LEU A 265 -26.10 22.24 4.39
N VAL A 266 -25.54 21.45 5.30
CA VAL A 266 -24.62 20.36 4.99
C VAL A 266 -25.04 19.11 5.75
N PHE A 267 -24.46 17.97 5.41
CA PHE A 267 -24.65 16.74 6.19
C PHE A 267 -23.58 16.59 7.27
N ASN A 268 -22.32 16.85 6.92
CA ASN A 268 -21.17 16.65 7.79
C ASN A 268 -20.99 17.79 8.83
N LYS A 269 -20.85 17.42 10.11
CA LYS A 269 -20.65 18.38 11.21
C LYS A 269 -19.31 19.14 11.12
N ARG A 270 -18.20 18.46 10.83
CA ARG A 270 -16.88 19.09 10.67
C ARG A 270 -16.88 20.06 9.49
N LEU A 271 -17.53 19.69 8.39
CA LEU A 271 -17.72 20.58 7.24
C LEU A 271 -18.54 21.82 7.63
N SER A 272 -19.62 21.64 8.41
CA SER A 272 -20.41 22.76 8.93
C SER A 272 -19.55 23.73 9.75
N GLU A 273 -18.71 23.22 10.64
CA GLU A 273 -17.80 24.04 11.46
C GLU A 273 -16.75 24.77 10.60
N LYS A 274 -16.18 24.10 9.59
CA LYS A 274 -15.26 24.73 8.64
C LYS A 274 -15.94 25.88 7.89
N ILE A 275 -17.12 25.64 7.31
CA ILE A 275 -17.85 26.68 6.55
C ILE A 275 -18.30 27.83 7.46
N LYS A 276 -18.70 27.53 8.71
CA LYS A 276 -18.96 28.58 9.72
C LYS A 276 -17.75 29.47 9.92
N ASN A 277 -16.56 28.88 10.08
CA ASN A 277 -15.32 29.62 10.26
C ASN A 277 -14.97 30.48 9.04
N GLU A 278 -15.15 29.93 7.84
CA GLU A 278 -14.96 30.68 6.58
C GLU A 278 -15.92 31.88 6.44
N LEU A 279 -17.14 31.76 6.96
CA LEU A 279 -18.18 32.79 6.84
C LEU A 279 -18.36 33.61 8.13
N LEU A 280 -17.40 33.58 9.06
CA LEU A 280 -17.48 34.31 10.35
C LEU A 280 -17.69 35.82 10.16
N ASP A 281 -17.12 36.40 9.11
CA ASP A 281 -17.21 37.81 8.77
C ASP A 281 -18.53 38.20 8.08
N VAL A 282 -19.29 37.22 7.60
CA VAL A 282 -20.48 37.41 6.77
C VAL A 282 -21.73 37.34 7.64
N LYS A 283 -22.40 38.48 7.80
CA LYS A 283 -23.70 38.55 8.49
C LYS A 283 -24.81 37.90 7.65
N ASN A 284 -25.90 37.50 8.30
CA ASN A 284 -27.11 36.96 7.67
C ASN A 284 -26.95 35.58 6.99
N VAL A 285 -25.87 34.84 7.26
CA VAL A 285 -25.72 33.44 6.80
C VAL A 285 -25.75 32.49 7.99
N HIS A 286 -26.72 31.57 8.00
CA HIS A 286 -26.84 30.54 9.02
C HIS A 286 -26.39 29.20 8.46
N VAL A 287 -25.22 28.74 8.89
CA VAL A 287 -24.65 27.46 8.48
C VAL A 287 -24.99 26.41 9.55
N MET A 288 -25.54 25.27 9.16
CA MET A 288 -25.84 24.18 10.10
C MET A 288 -25.96 22.83 9.38
N THR A 289 -25.97 21.74 10.15
CA THR A 289 -26.32 20.43 9.59
C THR A 289 -27.84 20.31 9.44
N PHE A 290 -28.32 19.47 8.51
CA PHE A 290 -29.77 19.21 8.40
C PHE A 290 -30.38 18.69 9.71
N HIS A 291 -29.68 17.80 10.41
CA HIS A 291 -30.15 17.30 11.69
C HIS A 291 -30.21 18.40 12.76
N SER A 292 -29.24 19.33 12.78
CA SER A 292 -29.28 20.49 13.68
C SER A 292 -30.52 21.35 13.43
N LEU A 293 -30.88 21.60 12.16
CA LEU A 293 -32.10 22.32 11.79
C LEU A 293 -33.36 21.62 12.34
N CYS A 294 -33.43 20.29 12.26
CA CYS A 294 -34.53 19.50 12.80
C CYS A 294 -34.64 19.63 14.34
N PHE A 295 -33.50 19.59 15.05
CA PHE A 295 -33.48 19.79 16.50
C PHE A 295 -33.84 21.23 16.90
N ASP A 296 -33.41 22.24 16.13
CA ASP A 296 -33.79 23.64 16.34
C ASP A 296 -35.30 23.84 16.18
N ALA A 297 -35.92 23.12 15.24
CA ALA A 297 -37.37 23.12 15.07
C ALA A 297 -38.11 22.49 16.28
N ALA A 298 -37.60 21.37 16.82
CA ALA A 298 -38.14 20.77 18.04
C ALA A 298 -38.05 21.74 19.22
N ASN A 299 -36.92 22.44 19.37
CA ASN A 299 -36.72 23.47 20.39
C ASN A 299 -37.70 24.64 20.23
N ALA A 300 -37.90 25.14 19.01
CA ALA A 300 -38.87 26.20 18.71
C ALA A 300 -40.32 25.79 19.02
N LEU A 301 -40.64 24.50 18.87
CA LEU A 301 -41.93 23.90 19.25
C LEU A 301 -42.03 23.57 20.75
N LYS A 302 -40.92 23.65 21.49
CA LYS A 302 -40.79 23.18 22.89
C LYS A 302 -41.11 21.69 23.04
N ILE A 303 -40.80 20.89 22.03
CA ILE A 303 -40.96 19.43 22.03
C ILE A 303 -39.63 18.81 22.43
N ARG A 304 -39.64 17.97 23.47
CA ARG A 304 -38.45 17.24 23.90
C ARG A 304 -38.32 15.95 23.09
N ILE A 305 -37.28 15.88 22.27
CA ILE A 305 -36.91 14.65 21.55
C ILE A 305 -36.24 13.68 22.54
N LYS A 306 -36.64 12.41 22.51
CA LYS A 306 -36.02 11.36 23.34
C LYS A 306 -34.72 10.90 22.66
N ASP A 307 -33.71 10.57 23.47
CA ASP A 307 -32.47 10.00 22.94
C ASP A 307 -32.66 8.49 22.72
N ASN A 308 -33.21 8.15 21.56
CA ASN A 308 -33.46 6.79 21.08
C ASN A 308 -33.07 6.68 19.59
N ASP A 309 -33.20 5.49 19.00
CA ASP A 309 -32.86 5.26 17.59
C ASP A 309 -33.71 6.10 16.61
N ASN A 310 -34.93 6.47 17.01
CA ASN A 310 -35.88 7.24 16.19
C ASN A 310 -35.71 8.76 16.34
N LYS A 311 -34.75 9.25 17.14
CA LYS A 311 -34.63 10.68 17.47
C LYS A 311 -34.55 11.59 16.26
N TYR A 312 -33.89 11.14 15.18
CA TYR A 312 -33.74 11.93 13.96
C TYR A 312 -35.05 12.03 13.17
N GLU A 313 -35.86 10.97 13.17
CA GLU A 313 -37.19 10.94 12.56
C GLU A 313 -38.18 11.78 13.36
N GLU A 314 -38.17 11.66 14.70
CA GLU A 314 -38.96 12.53 15.59
C GLU A 314 -38.60 14.01 15.40
N ALA A 315 -37.31 14.34 15.28
CA ALA A 315 -36.85 15.70 15.02
C ALA A 315 -37.27 16.20 13.62
N PHE A 316 -37.21 15.35 12.60
CA PHE A 316 -37.67 15.70 11.24
C PHE A 316 -39.18 16.01 11.21
N ASN A 317 -39.99 15.25 11.93
CA ASN A 317 -41.43 15.54 12.06
C ASN A 317 -41.69 16.91 12.71
N CYS A 318 -40.84 17.31 13.67
CA CYS A 318 -40.90 18.64 14.26
C CYS A 318 -40.55 19.75 13.25
N LEU A 319 -39.63 19.52 12.32
CA LEU A 319 -39.31 20.49 11.26
C LEU A 319 -40.55 20.81 10.42
N HIS A 320 -41.27 19.79 9.96
CA HIS A 320 -42.49 19.98 9.17
C HIS A 320 -43.55 20.81 9.91
N LEU A 321 -43.79 20.49 11.19
CA LEU A 321 -44.74 21.21 12.03
C LEU A 321 -44.31 22.66 12.32
N ALA A 322 -43.02 22.90 12.56
CA ALA A 322 -42.49 24.23 12.87
C ALA A 322 -42.60 25.17 11.67
N ILE A 323 -42.40 24.66 10.45
CA ILE A 323 -42.60 25.39 9.19
C ILE A 323 -44.08 25.79 9.03
N GLN A 324 -45.01 24.84 9.22
CA GLN A 324 -46.45 25.11 9.12
C GLN A 324 -46.92 26.16 10.15
N GLN A 325 -46.39 26.10 11.37
CA GLN A 325 -46.70 27.06 12.44
C GLN A 325 -45.93 28.38 12.34
N LYS A 326 -45.09 28.57 11.30
CA LYS A 326 -44.23 29.75 11.10
C LYS A 326 -43.38 30.10 12.35
N LYS A 327 -42.87 29.08 13.03
CA LYS A 327 -42.04 29.20 14.24
C LYS A 327 -40.55 29.22 13.96
N LEU A 328 -40.15 28.96 12.72
CA LEU A 328 -38.77 29.08 12.25
C LEU A 328 -38.53 30.45 11.62
N GLU A 329 -37.26 30.82 11.55
CA GLU A 329 -36.86 32.04 10.87
C GLU A 329 -37.20 32.03 9.37
N ASN A 330 -37.43 33.20 8.80
CA ASN A 330 -37.57 33.35 7.36
C ASN A 330 -36.20 33.58 6.70
N TYR A 331 -35.85 32.68 5.77
CA TYR A 331 -34.68 32.82 4.89
C TYR A 331 -35.12 33.24 3.48
N ASP A 332 -34.30 33.98 2.74
CA ASP A 332 -34.55 34.34 1.34
C ASP A 332 -33.92 33.34 0.35
N ALA A 333 -32.92 32.58 0.81
CA ALA A 333 -32.18 31.63 0.00
C ALA A 333 -31.72 30.41 0.81
N LEU A 334 -31.66 29.26 0.14
CA LEU A 334 -31.20 27.98 0.67
C LEU A 334 -30.04 27.47 -0.19
N ILE A 335 -28.92 27.14 0.44
CA ILE A 335 -27.81 26.43 -0.17
C ILE A 335 -27.68 25.07 0.49
N ILE A 336 -27.58 24.00 -0.30
CA ILE A 336 -27.34 22.64 0.18
C ILE A 336 -26.04 22.14 -0.45
N ASP A 337 -25.03 21.83 0.36
CA ASP A 337 -23.85 21.08 -0.08
C ASP A 337 -24.00 19.59 0.30
N GLU A 338 -23.37 18.71 -0.47
CA GLU A 338 -23.54 17.25 -0.39
C GLU A 338 -24.99 16.79 -0.61
N GLY A 339 -25.72 17.48 -1.50
CA GLY A 339 -27.16 17.32 -1.68
C GLY A 339 -27.62 15.91 -2.09
N GLN A 340 -26.74 15.07 -2.63
CA GLN A 340 -27.05 13.69 -3.00
C GLN A 340 -27.33 12.77 -1.80
N ILE A 341 -26.88 13.17 -0.60
CA ILE A 341 -27.04 12.40 0.66
C ILE A 341 -28.43 12.62 1.27
N PHE A 342 -29.09 13.73 0.94
CA PHE A 342 -30.37 14.09 1.55
C PHE A 342 -31.50 13.19 1.06
N HIS A 343 -32.40 12.81 1.97
CA HIS A 343 -33.58 11.99 1.64
C HIS A 343 -34.62 12.78 0.82
N GLN A 344 -35.38 12.09 -0.02
CA GLN A 344 -36.44 12.69 -0.83
C GLN A 344 -37.45 13.50 0.01
N GLU A 345 -37.87 12.96 1.14
CA GLU A 345 -38.84 13.62 2.03
C GLU A 345 -38.31 14.94 2.59
N TRP A 346 -37.00 15.00 2.88
CA TRP A 346 -36.34 16.21 3.38
C TRP A 346 -36.40 17.31 2.32
N TYR A 347 -36.11 16.97 1.07
CA TYR A 347 -36.26 17.91 -0.05
C TYR A 347 -37.69 18.40 -0.23
N LEU A 348 -38.71 17.55 -0.09
CA LEU A 348 -40.10 17.96 -0.23
C LEU A 348 -40.50 19.01 0.82
N VAL A 349 -40.05 18.82 2.07
CA VAL A 349 -40.27 19.77 3.16
C VAL A 349 -39.52 21.09 2.91
N LEU A 350 -38.26 21.01 2.52
CA LEU A 350 -37.43 22.20 2.22
C LEU A 350 -37.97 22.99 1.02
N ARG A 351 -38.38 22.30 -0.05
CA ARG A 351 -39.02 22.90 -1.23
C ARG A 351 -40.31 23.63 -0.87
N HIS A 352 -41.14 23.02 -0.01
CA HIS A 352 -42.37 23.67 0.46
C HIS A 352 -42.07 24.95 1.25
N TRP A 353 -41.08 24.91 2.14
CA TRP A 353 -40.65 26.07 2.92
C TRP A 353 -40.04 27.19 2.04
N MET A 354 -39.39 26.81 0.94
CA MET A 354 -38.66 27.68 0.02
C MET A 354 -39.40 27.93 -1.32
N LYS A 355 -40.73 27.81 -1.35
CA LYS A 355 -41.54 27.82 -2.58
C LYS A 355 -41.21 28.96 -3.56
N ASP A 356 -41.08 30.19 -3.07
CA ASP A 356 -40.82 31.39 -3.91
C ASP A 356 -39.43 31.99 -3.64
N LYS A 357 -38.50 31.17 -3.15
CA LYS A 357 -37.18 31.56 -2.67
C LYS A 357 -36.09 30.87 -3.46
N ARG A 358 -34.85 31.35 -3.32
CA ARG A 358 -33.71 30.79 -4.05
C ARG A 358 -33.26 29.46 -3.44
N ILE A 359 -32.93 28.48 -4.29
CA ILE A 359 -32.46 27.15 -3.87
C ILE A 359 -31.28 26.71 -4.75
N HIS A 360 -30.10 26.56 -4.15
CA HIS A 360 -28.91 26.08 -4.85
C HIS A 360 -28.41 24.79 -4.21
N VAL A 361 -28.23 23.74 -5.02
CA VAL A 361 -27.81 22.42 -4.53
C VAL A 361 -26.52 21.99 -5.22
N PHE A 362 -25.55 21.53 -4.44
CA PHE A 362 -24.26 21.03 -4.89
C PHE A 362 -24.16 19.53 -4.66
N CYS A 363 -23.83 18.76 -5.71
CA CYS A 363 -23.83 17.30 -5.69
C CYS A 363 -22.52 16.67 -6.20
N ASP A 364 -22.18 15.51 -5.64
CA ASP A 364 -21.08 14.62 -6.08
C ASP A 364 -21.53 13.16 -6.09
N GLU A 365 -21.89 12.63 -7.26
CA GLU A 365 -22.32 11.21 -7.41
C GLU A 365 -21.17 10.22 -7.23
N THR A 366 -19.92 10.67 -7.36
CA THR A 366 -18.74 9.79 -7.26
C THR A 366 -18.35 9.49 -5.82
N GLN A 367 -18.81 10.30 -4.85
CA GLN A 367 -18.54 10.15 -3.42
C GLN A 367 -19.74 9.54 -2.68
N ALA A 368 -20.21 8.42 -3.22
CA ALA A 368 -21.37 7.70 -2.75
C ALA A 368 -20.92 6.39 -2.06
N PHE A 369 -20.85 6.34 -0.72
CA PHE A 369 -20.53 5.11 0.05
C PHE A 369 -21.61 4.01 0.07
N PRO A 370 -21.26 2.73 -0.09
CA PRO A 370 -22.23 1.63 -0.23
C PRO A 370 -23.34 1.53 0.85
N PHE A 371 -23.10 2.00 2.07
CA PHE A 371 -24.06 1.92 3.18
C PHE A 371 -25.18 2.97 3.13
N GLU A 372 -25.08 4.00 2.28
CA GLU A 372 -26.14 5.01 2.17
C GLU A 372 -27.25 4.48 1.25
N THR A 373 -28.36 4.03 1.84
CA THR A 373 -29.45 3.29 1.17
C THR A 373 -30.48 4.17 0.46
N HIS A 374 -30.53 5.47 0.75
CA HIS A 374 -31.60 6.39 0.29
C HIS A 374 -31.09 7.51 -0.62
N ARG A 375 -30.07 7.24 -1.43
CA ARG A 375 -29.45 8.26 -2.29
C ARG A 375 -30.37 8.73 -3.38
N LEU A 376 -30.24 10.01 -3.68
CA LEU A 376 -30.90 10.61 -4.83
C LEU A 376 -29.92 10.68 -6.00
N SER A 377 -30.38 10.27 -7.17
CA SER A 377 -29.68 10.57 -8.42
C SER A 377 -29.71 12.08 -8.68
N ASN A 378 -28.74 12.59 -9.43
CA ASN A 378 -28.72 13.98 -9.86
C ASN A 378 -30.02 14.39 -10.56
N TYR A 379 -30.62 13.48 -11.34
CA TYR A 379 -31.91 13.72 -11.98
C TYR A 379 -33.00 13.98 -10.94
N LYS A 380 -33.10 13.12 -9.92
CA LYS A 380 -34.12 13.24 -8.88
C LYS A 380 -33.96 14.50 -8.04
N VAL A 381 -32.72 14.90 -7.72
CA VAL A 381 -32.45 16.17 -7.05
C VAL A 381 -32.97 17.36 -7.87
N GLY A 382 -32.73 17.36 -9.19
CA GLY A 382 -33.22 18.41 -10.09
C GLY A 382 -34.74 18.53 -10.12
N GLU A 383 -35.43 17.38 -10.22
CA GLU A 383 -36.90 17.30 -10.15
C GLU A 383 -37.43 17.88 -8.82
N LEU A 384 -36.77 17.56 -7.70
CA LEU A 384 -37.19 17.99 -6.37
C LEU A 384 -37.01 19.49 -6.12
N ILE A 385 -36.14 20.17 -6.87
CA ILE A 385 -35.95 21.62 -6.75
C ILE A 385 -36.57 22.41 -7.91
N ASP A 386 -37.38 21.79 -8.78
CA ASP A 386 -37.95 22.42 -9.98
C ASP A 386 -36.88 22.96 -10.94
N GLN A 387 -35.75 22.27 -11.07
CA GLN A 387 -34.68 22.66 -11.99
C GLN A 387 -34.06 21.43 -12.66
N GLU A 388 -34.44 21.21 -13.93
CA GLU A 388 -33.90 20.12 -14.73
C GLU A 388 -32.48 20.43 -15.26
N GLN A 389 -32.16 21.71 -15.45
CA GLN A 389 -30.85 22.12 -15.97
C GLN A 389 -29.77 21.97 -14.89
N GLN A 390 -28.66 21.33 -15.28
CA GLN A 390 -27.51 21.11 -14.41
C GLN A 390 -26.31 21.94 -14.84
N PHE A 391 -25.61 22.52 -13.87
CA PHE A 391 -24.34 23.19 -14.08
C PHE A 391 -23.20 22.23 -13.73
N LEU A 392 -22.43 21.77 -14.73
CA LEU A 392 -21.35 20.81 -14.54
C LEU A 392 -19.99 21.52 -14.37
N LEU A 393 -19.28 21.19 -13.30
CA LEU A 393 -17.90 21.55 -13.03
C LEU A 393 -16.97 20.41 -13.48
N VAL A 394 -16.11 20.69 -14.46
CA VAL A 394 -15.19 19.69 -15.07
C VAL A 394 -13.73 19.88 -14.69
N VAL A 395 -13.37 21.03 -14.09
CA VAL A 395 -11.97 21.35 -13.78
C VAL A 395 -11.67 21.01 -12.32
N ASN A 396 -10.79 20.04 -12.07
CA ASN A 396 -10.26 19.74 -10.75
C ASN A 396 -9.16 20.76 -10.42
N MET A 397 -9.36 21.54 -9.35
CA MET A 397 -8.40 22.54 -8.88
C MET A 397 -7.64 22.08 -7.63
N ARG A 398 -8.12 21.05 -6.94
CA ARG A 398 -7.62 20.65 -5.63
C ARG A 398 -6.46 19.67 -5.72
N SER A 399 -6.69 18.54 -6.37
CA SER A 399 -5.84 17.37 -6.23
C SER A 399 -4.58 17.51 -7.09
N PRO A 400 -3.38 17.15 -6.57
CA PRO A 400 -2.17 17.07 -7.37
C PRO A 400 -2.38 16.18 -8.61
N LYS A 401 -1.66 16.45 -9.70
CA LYS A 401 -1.90 15.79 -10.99
C LYS A 401 -1.84 14.25 -10.92
N PRO A 402 -0.84 13.61 -10.27
CA PRO A 402 -0.84 12.15 -10.10
C PRO A 402 -2.03 11.63 -9.29
N VAL A 403 -2.47 12.37 -8.27
CA VAL A 403 -3.63 12.00 -7.44
C VAL A 403 -4.91 12.09 -8.26
N PHE A 404 -5.08 13.15 -9.04
CA PHE A 404 -6.21 13.30 -9.97
C PHE A 404 -6.24 12.14 -10.98
N ASP A 405 -5.12 11.83 -11.62
CA ASP A 405 -5.02 10.75 -12.61
C ASP A 405 -5.35 9.39 -11.98
N ARG A 406 -4.89 9.17 -10.74
CA ARG A 406 -5.21 7.96 -9.98
C ARG A 406 -6.69 7.81 -9.69
N ILE A 407 -7.37 8.90 -9.34
CA ILE A 407 -8.81 8.95 -9.07
C ILE A 407 -9.61 8.72 -10.36
N GLU A 408 -9.27 9.45 -11.42
CA GLU A 408 -9.94 9.37 -12.72
C GLU A 408 -9.85 7.97 -13.31
N ALA A 409 -8.67 7.34 -13.23
CA ALA A 409 -8.49 5.97 -13.68
C ALA A 409 -9.33 4.96 -12.87
N SER A 410 -9.71 5.30 -11.63
CA SER A 410 -10.39 4.39 -10.71
C SER A 410 -11.92 4.55 -10.67
N ILE A 411 -12.48 5.67 -11.17
CA ILE A 411 -13.94 5.89 -11.27
C ILE A 411 -14.33 6.15 -12.72
N PRO A 412 -15.22 5.32 -13.30
CA PRO A 412 -15.82 5.64 -14.58
C PRO A 412 -16.74 6.86 -14.41
N THR A 413 -16.42 7.94 -15.11
CA THR A 413 -17.26 9.15 -15.14
C THR A 413 -17.91 9.31 -16.52
N SER A 414 -19.11 9.87 -16.55
CA SER A 414 -19.87 10.09 -17.79
C SER A 414 -19.44 11.34 -18.58
N HIS A 415 -18.49 12.11 -18.03
CA HIS A 415 -18.02 13.37 -18.60
C HIS A 415 -16.52 13.51 -18.33
N GLU A 416 -15.80 14.09 -19.28
CA GLU A 416 -14.37 14.34 -19.17
C GLU A 416 -14.07 15.36 -18.05
N GLN A 417 -13.06 15.06 -17.24
CA GLN A 417 -12.51 15.98 -16.24
C GLN A 417 -11.10 16.39 -16.63
N PHE A 418 -10.67 17.55 -16.15
CA PHE A 418 -9.35 18.08 -16.45
C PHE A 418 -8.71 18.68 -15.20
N SER A 419 -7.40 18.46 -15.03
CA SER A 419 -6.59 19.14 -14.01
C SER A 419 -5.56 20.05 -14.69
N PRO A 420 -5.52 21.36 -14.33
CA PRO A 420 -4.51 22.31 -14.83
C PRO A 420 -3.16 22.18 -14.10
N ARG A 421 -3.04 21.32 -13.09
CA ARG A 421 -1.80 21.17 -12.31
C ARG A 421 -0.74 20.42 -13.11
N GLU A 422 0.52 20.82 -12.92
CA GLU A 422 1.67 20.15 -13.51
C GLU A 422 1.91 18.77 -12.88
N LEU A 423 2.59 17.90 -13.62
CA LEU A 423 2.88 16.53 -13.18
C LEU A 423 4.10 16.51 -12.25
N GLU A 424 3.85 16.39 -10.95
CA GLU A 424 4.87 16.26 -9.90
C GLU A 424 4.80 14.84 -9.28
N TYR A 425 5.67 13.92 -9.72
CA TYR A 425 5.58 12.50 -9.33
C TYR A 425 5.69 12.22 -7.83
N ASP A 426 6.33 13.10 -7.06
CA ASP A 426 6.51 12.97 -5.60
C ASP A 426 5.27 13.37 -4.78
N THR A 427 4.20 13.85 -5.43
CA THR A 427 2.94 14.22 -4.78
C THR A 427 1.99 13.05 -4.52
N LEU A 428 2.27 11.86 -5.08
CA LEU A 428 1.57 10.62 -4.78
C LEU A 428 2.59 9.50 -4.52
N GLU A 429 2.58 8.97 -3.31
CA GLU A 429 3.38 7.82 -2.91
C GLU A 429 2.46 6.70 -2.43
N GLU A 430 2.52 5.53 -3.06
CA GLU A 430 1.78 4.34 -2.65
C GLU A 430 2.79 3.27 -2.18
N LYS A 431 2.80 3.01 -0.87
CA LYS A 431 3.69 2.05 -0.23
C LYS A 431 2.92 0.82 0.23
N ILE A 432 3.48 -0.35 -0.08
CA ILE A 432 3.01 -1.63 0.43
C ILE A 432 4.09 -2.22 1.32
N THR A 433 3.71 -2.60 2.53
CA THR A 433 4.65 -2.96 3.59
C THR A 433 4.11 -4.08 4.46
N SER A 434 5.02 -4.87 5.05
CA SER A 434 4.67 -5.84 6.09
C SER A 434 4.42 -5.18 7.45
N ASP A 435 5.03 -4.01 7.67
CA ASP A 435 5.05 -3.30 8.95
C ASP A 435 4.56 -1.86 8.78
N SER A 436 3.25 -1.75 8.57
CA SER A 436 2.59 -0.47 8.30
C SER A 436 2.68 0.51 9.48
N GLU A 437 2.73 0.01 10.72
CA GLU A 437 2.79 0.84 11.92
C GLU A 437 4.10 1.62 12.01
N ASN A 438 5.24 0.94 11.87
CA ASN A 438 6.54 1.58 11.90
C ASN A 438 6.72 2.55 10.72
N ASP A 439 6.23 2.18 9.54
CA ASP A 439 6.25 3.06 8.38
C ASP A 439 5.42 4.33 8.59
N LEU A 440 4.21 4.22 9.16
CA LEU A 440 3.37 5.37 9.50
C LEU A 440 4.09 6.32 10.46
N ILE A 441 4.68 5.78 11.54
CA ILE A 441 5.43 6.57 12.52
C ILE A 441 6.63 7.26 11.87
N ALA A 442 7.43 6.52 11.09
CA ALA A 442 8.61 7.05 10.43
C ALA A 442 8.26 8.20 9.48
N ILE A 443 7.19 8.05 8.68
CA ILE A 443 6.72 9.10 7.77
C ILE A 443 6.26 10.34 8.55
N LEU A 444 5.51 10.18 9.64
CA LEU A 444 5.09 11.30 10.48
C LEU A 444 6.28 12.02 11.13
N GLU A 445 7.31 11.28 11.57
CA GLU A 445 8.54 11.84 12.13
C GLU A 445 9.37 12.59 11.07
N ILE A 446 9.41 12.09 9.83
CA ILE A 446 10.04 12.79 8.69
C ILE A 446 9.30 14.08 8.35
N LEU A 447 7.97 14.05 8.25
CA LEU A 447 7.19 15.26 7.97
C LEU A 447 7.37 16.31 9.06
N LYS A 448 7.46 15.88 10.32
CA LYS A 448 7.76 16.75 11.45
C LYS A 448 9.17 17.35 11.37
N SER A 449 10.19 16.58 10.98
CA SER A 449 11.56 17.09 10.83
C SER A 449 11.69 18.08 9.66
N GLN A 450 10.77 18.01 8.69
CA GLN A 450 10.60 18.96 7.59
C GLN A 450 9.72 20.17 7.96
N ASN A 451 9.47 20.41 9.24
CA ASN A 451 8.67 21.52 9.77
C ASN A 451 7.21 21.57 9.26
N VAL A 452 6.65 20.43 8.82
CA VAL A 452 5.22 20.37 8.48
C VAL A 452 4.40 20.40 9.77
N ALA A 453 3.54 21.40 9.90
CA ALA A 453 2.63 21.53 11.03
C ALA A 453 1.61 20.38 11.07
N LYS A 454 1.27 19.88 12.28
CA LYS A 454 0.36 18.73 12.45
C LYS A 454 -1.02 18.97 11.84
N GLU A 455 -1.48 20.23 11.82
CA GLU A 455 -2.79 20.63 11.29
C GLU A 455 -2.85 20.46 9.76
N ASN A 456 -1.68 20.40 9.11
CA ASN A 456 -1.56 20.18 7.67
C ASN A 456 -1.51 18.69 7.29
N ILE A 457 -1.53 17.78 8.27
CA ILE A 457 -1.41 16.33 8.06
C ILE A 457 -2.68 15.66 8.56
N ALA A 458 -3.36 14.92 7.69
CA ALA A 458 -4.47 14.05 8.06
C ALA A 458 -4.14 12.58 7.79
N VAL A 459 -4.27 11.73 8.79
CA VAL A 459 -4.25 10.27 8.66
C VAL A 459 -5.69 9.78 8.50
N ILE A 460 -6.01 9.24 7.33
CA ILE A 460 -7.34 8.75 7.00
C ILE A 460 -7.30 7.21 6.98
N THR A 461 -8.13 6.59 7.80
CA THR A 461 -8.20 5.13 7.93
C THR A 461 -9.63 4.63 8.18
N SER A 462 -9.81 3.35 8.50
CA SER A 462 -11.13 2.79 8.86
C SER A 462 -11.41 2.91 10.35
N ALA A 463 -12.69 2.93 10.75
CA ALA A 463 -13.07 2.89 12.17
C ALA A 463 -12.48 1.67 12.91
N ARG A 464 -12.28 0.55 12.19
CA ARG A 464 -11.65 -0.66 12.70
C ARG A 464 -10.17 -0.44 13.02
N GLU A 465 -9.43 0.19 12.12
CA GLU A 465 -8.01 0.51 12.34
C GLU A 465 -7.86 1.51 13.49
N ILE A 466 -8.73 2.52 13.60
CA ILE A 466 -8.72 3.43 14.76
C ILE A 466 -8.91 2.66 16.07
N LYS A 467 -9.84 1.71 16.11
CA LYS A 467 -10.05 0.86 17.29
C LYS A 467 -8.80 0.04 17.61
N TYR A 468 -8.18 -0.57 16.59
CA TYR A 468 -6.95 -1.32 16.74
C TYR A 468 -5.78 -0.47 17.27
N MET A 469 -5.61 0.74 16.74
CA MET A 469 -4.61 1.70 17.23
C MET A 469 -4.80 2.06 18.70
N LYS A 470 -6.05 2.21 19.15
CA LYS A 470 -6.37 2.49 20.57
C LYS A 470 -6.00 1.31 21.47
N GLU A 471 -6.31 0.08 21.05
CA GLU A 471 -5.97 -1.14 21.79
C GLU A 471 -4.45 -1.34 21.93
N LYS A 472 -3.67 -0.84 20.96
CA LYS A 472 -2.21 -0.91 20.94
C LYS A 472 -1.49 0.30 21.54
N GLY A 473 -2.21 1.35 21.96
CA GLY A 473 -1.62 2.61 22.42
C GLY A 473 -0.91 3.42 21.33
N LEU A 474 -1.22 3.14 20.05
CA LEU A 474 -0.68 3.87 18.90
C LEU A 474 -1.50 5.14 18.61
N PHE A 475 -2.78 5.15 18.99
CA PHE A 475 -3.72 6.23 18.69
C PHE A 475 -3.24 7.59 19.21
N GLU A 476 -2.77 7.66 20.46
CA GLU A 476 -2.28 8.91 21.07
C GLU A 476 -1.03 9.42 20.35
N LYS A 477 -0.11 8.52 19.97
CA LYS A 477 1.12 8.89 19.27
C LYS A 477 0.81 9.48 17.89
N VAL A 478 -0.08 8.85 17.13
CA VAL A 478 -0.49 9.33 15.80
C VAL A 478 -1.28 10.63 15.90
N SER A 479 -2.25 10.72 16.82
CA SER A 479 -3.09 11.91 17.01
C SER A 479 -2.30 13.12 17.52
N PHE A 480 -1.13 12.90 18.13
CA PHE A 480 -0.22 13.99 18.50
C PHE A 480 0.48 14.61 17.29
N LEU A 481 0.71 13.81 16.24
CA LEU A 481 1.49 14.19 15.06
C LEU A 481 0.60 14.62 13.87
N ALA A 482 -0.66 14.20 13.83
CA ALA A 482 -1.59 14.46 12.73
C ALA A 482 -3.07 14.40 13.17
N ASP A 483 -3.97 14.95 12.36
CA ASP A 483 -5.42 14.74 12.50
C ASP A 483 -5.77 13.31 12.06
N LEU A 484 -6.34 12.49 12.95
CA LEU A 484 -6.67 11.09 12.67
C LEU A 484 -8.19 10.91 12.63
N ASP A 485 -8.72 10.49 11.47
CA ASP A 485 -10.15 10.30 11.29
C ASP A 485 -10.46 9.23 10.23
N THR A 486 -11.75 8.95 10.03
CA THR A 486 -12.21 8.03 9.01
C THR A 486 -12.55 8.74 7.70
N SER A 487 -12.48 8.00 6.58
CA SER A 487 -12.78 8.52 5.25
C SER A 487 -14.19 9.15 5.15
N GLU A 488 -15.16 8.59 5.87
CA GLU A 488 -16.53 9.11 5.90
C GLU A 488 -16.64 10.48 6.58
N HIS A 489 -15.92 10.67 7.70
CA HIS A 489 -15.97 11.87 8.51
C HIS A 489 -15.23 13.06 7.89
N VAL A 490 -14.26 12.80 7.01
CA VAL A 490 -13.50 13.85 6.33
C VAL A 490 -14.11 14.27 4.99
N ARG A 491 -15.28 13.74 4.62
CA ARG A 491 -16.00 14.18 3.42
C ARG A 491 -16.24 15.69 3.45
N GLY A 492 -16.11 16.32 2.28
CA GLY A 492 -16.14 17.78 2.12
C GLY A 492 -14.88 18.52 2.60
N LEU A 493 -14.08 17.95 3.52
CA LEU A 493 -12.86 18.58 4.02
C LEU A 493 -11.69 18.47 3.02
N GLU A 494 -10.61 19.15 3.32
CA GLU A 494 -9.35 19.06 2.57
C GLU A 494 -8.17 19.30 3.52
N PHE A 495 -7.04 18.67 3.20
CA PHE A 495 -5.81 18.72 3.98
C PHE A 495 -4.62 18.82 3.02
N PRO A 496 -3.57 19.56 3.36
CA PRO A 496 -2.38 19.64 2.53
C PRO A 496 -1.71 18.28 2.30
N ILE A 497 -1.46 17.54 3.37
CA ILE A 497 -0.92 16.19 3.32
C ILE A 497 -1.96 15.21 3.84
N VAL A 498 -2.22 14.18 3.05
CA VAL A 498 -3.09 13.06 3.45
C VAL A 498 -2.28 11.78 3.48
N ILE A 499 -2.30 11.11 4.62
CA ILE A 499 -1.78 9.76 4.77
C ILE A 499 -2.96 8.79 4.77
N VAL A 500 -3.07 7.97 3.73
CA VAL A 500 -4.10 6.92 3.68
C VAL A 500 -3.53 5.66 4.32
N TYR A 501 -4.02 5.30 5.50
CA TYR A 501 -3.45 4.22 6.29
C TYR A 501 -4.37 3.00 6.34
N ASN A 502 -3.91 1.85 5.83
CA ASN A 502 -4.61 0.55 5.90
C ASN A 502 -6.11 0.60 5.59
N LEU A 503 -6.49 1.50 4.68
CA LEU A 503 -7.89 1.65 4.29
C LEU A 503 -8.30 0.49 3.38
N ASP A 504 -9.54 0.02 3.51
CA ASP A 504 -10.05 -1.12 2.76
C ASP A 504 -10.09 -0.82 1.25
N ILE A 505 -9.08 -1.29 0.50
CA ILE A 505 -8.93 -0.99 -0.94
C ILE A 505 -10.03 -1.54 -1.83
N TRP A 506 -10.86 -2.44 -1.29
CA TRP A 506 -12.04 -3.02 -1.91
C TRP A 506 -13.19 -2.02 -1.99
N ASN A 507 -13.21 -1.02 -1.11
CA ASN A 507 -14.18 0.05 -1.17
C ASN A 507 -13.56 1.23 -1.92
N THR A 508 -13.62 1.15 -3.25
CA THR A 508 -13.06 2.17 -4.16
C THR A 508 -13.52 3.59 -3.79
N THR A 509 -14.78 3.75 -3.35
CA THR A 509 -15.30 5.05 -2.90
C THR A 509 -14.60 5.57 -1.65
N LEU A 510 -14.35 4.73 -0.63
CA LEU A 510 -13.64 5.15 0.59
C LEU A 510 -12.21 5.60 0.27
N VAL A 511 -11.51 4.86 -0.57
CA VAL A 511 -10.13 5.20 -0.94
C VAL A 511 -10.09 6.50 -1.74
N ILE A 512 -10.95 6.64 -2.73
CA ILE A 512 -10.95 7.84 -3.57
C ILE A 512 -11.40 9.06 -2.78
N ASN A 513 -12.36 8.90 -1.87
CA ASN A 513 -12.74 9.98 -0.98
C ASN A 513 -11.52 10.50 -0.19
N ALA A 514 -10.72 9.58 0.37
CA ALA A 514 -9.51 9.89 1.11
C ALA A 514 -8.45 10.58 0.24
N TYR A 515 -8.14 10.02 -0.95
CA TYR A 515 -7.18 10.61 -1.89
C TYR A 515 -7.59 12.02 -2.31
N ALA A 516 -8.89 12.23 -2.57
CA ALA A 516 -9.43 13.52 -2.98
C ALA A 516 -9.45 14.59 -1.87
N ARG A 517 -9.04 14.26 -0.64
CA ARG A 517 -8.88 15.24 0.44
C ARG A 517 -7.56 16.01 0.31
N ALA A 518 -6.55 15.44 -0.36
CA ALA A 518 -5.24 16.05 -0.45
C ALA A 518 -5.23 17.27 -1.38
N THR A 519 -4.59 18.35 -0.92
CA THR A 519 -4.29 19.52 -1.75
C THR A 519 -2.84 19.55 -2.22
N THR A 520 -1.91 18.86 -1.55
CA THR A 520 -0.48 18.91 -1.89
C THR A 520 0.15 17.53 -2.04
N ARG A 521 -0.09 16.59 -1.11
CA ARG A 521 0.51 15.25 -1.17
C ARG A 521 -0.39 14.16 -0.63
N VAL A 522 -0.37 13.00 -1.27
CA VAL A 522 -0.92 11.74 -0.75
C VAL A 522 0.23 10.76 -0.48
N ILE A 523 0.23 10.17 0.72
CA ILE A 523 1.09 9.04 1.07
C ILE A 523 0.19 7.89 1.52
N ALA A 524 0.01 6.87 0.69
CA ALA A 524 -0.82 5.73 1.02
C ALA A 524 0.05 4.57 1.52
N ILE A 525 -0.25 4.06 2.70
CA ILE A 525 0.45 2.95 3.34
C ILE A 525 -0.55 1.81 3.48
N TYR A 526 -0.29 0.72 2.76
CA TYR A 526 -1.09 -0.49 2.82
C TYR A 526 -0.28 -1.65 3.38
N ASN A 527 -0.86 -2.37 4.33
CA ASN A 527 -0.32 -3.64 4.73
C ASN A 527 -0.38 -4.62 3.54
N GLN A 528 0.71 -5.33 3.27
CA GLN A 528 0.80 -6.31 2.16
C GLN A 528 -0.31 -7.37 2.17
N MET A 529 -0.86 -7.69 3.35
CA MET A 529 -1.97 -8.63 3.51
C MET A 529 -3.24 -8.16 2.78
N VAL A 530 -3.40 -6.84 2.59
CA VAL A 530 -4.51 -6.24 1.87
C VAL A 530 -4.49 -6.63 0.38
N LEU A 531 -3.37 -7.09 -0.18
CA LEU A 531 -3.33 -7.52 -1.58
C LEU A 531 -3.74 -8.98 -1.82
N LEU A 532 -3.83 -9.81 -0.77
CA LEU A 532 -4.10 -11.25 -0.91
C LEU A 532 -5.52 -11.58 -1.41
N GLY A 533 -6.42 -10.59 -1.52
CA GLY A 533 -7.83 -10.80 -1.89
C GLY A 533 -8.32 -10.21 -3.21
N ALA A 534 -7.50 -9.49 -4.01
CA ALA A 534 -7.98 -8.80 -5.20
C ALA A 534 -8.24 -9.79 -6.33
N THR A 535 -9.48 -10.20 -6.52
CA THR A 535 -9.79 -11.25 -7.51
C THR A 535 -11.01 -10.92 -8.36
N GLU A 536 -11.55 -9.70 -8.27
CA GLU A 536 -12.78 -9.33 -8.98
C GLU A 536 -12.63 -8.11 -9.90
N GLU A 537 -13.27 -8.19 -11.06
CA GLU A 537 -13.34 -7.15 -12.10
C GLU A 537 -14.05 -5.85 -11.65
N LYS A 538 -14.57 -5.79 -10.41
CA LYS A 538 -15.33 -4.64 -9.89
C LYS A 538 -14.47 -3.63 -9.10
N ASP A 539 -13.24 -3.98 -8.71
CA ASP A 539 -12.39 -3.14 -7.86
C ASP A 539 -11.21 -2.54 -8.65
N LEU A 540 -11.53 -1.59 -9.54
CA LEU A 540 -10.57 -0.94 -10.45
C LEU A 540 -9.35 -0.36 -9.72
N PHE A 541 -9.54 0.22 -8.52
CA PHE A 541 -8.45 0.79 -7.73
C PHE A 541 -7.42 -0.28 -7.32
N ALA A 542 -7.88 -1.42 -6.80
CA ALA A 542 -7.05 -2.52 -6.34
C ALA A 542 -6.30 -3.20 -7.51
N ILE A 543 -6.96 -3.35 -8.67
CA ILE A 543 -6.34 -3.87 -9.90
C ILE A 543 -5.18 -2.98 -10.33
N GLN A 544 -5.37 -1.67 -10.33
CA GLN A 544 -4.33 -0.72 -10.71
C GLN A 544 -3.19 -0.68 -9.70
N LEU A 545 -3.50 -0.75 -8.39
CA LEU A 545 -2.49 -0.81 -7.33
C LEU A 545 -1.55 -2.02 -7.53
N ARG A 546 -2.11 -3.18 -7.93
CA ARG A 546 -1.31 -4.38 -8.25
C ARG A 546 -0.41 -4.21 -9.48
N LYS A 547 -0.87 -3.45 -10.47
CA LYS A 547 -0.10 -3.18 -11.70
C LYS A 547 1.00 -2.15 -11.49
N ASN A 548 0.98 -1.41 -10.38
CA ASN A 548 1.99 -0.40 -10.08
C ASN A 548 3.38 -1.08 -9.94
N PRO A 549 4.38 -0.72 -10.77
CA PRO A 549 5.73 -1.30 -10.70
C PRO A 549 6.40 -1.15 -9.33
N ALA A 550 6.13 -0.03 -8.65
CA ALA A 550 6.61 0.27 -7.29
C ALA A 550 6.02 -0.67 -6.22
N VAL A 551 5.02 -1.47 -6.58
CA VAL A 551 4.30 -2.37 -5.67
C VAL A 551 4.40 -3.82 -6.13
N SER A 552 4.51 -4.05 -7.45
CA SER A 552 4.47 -5.39 -8.05
C SER A 552 5.61 -6.32 -7.65
N HIS A 553 6.72 -5.79 -7.14
CA HIS A 553 7.83 -6.60 -6.61
C HIS A 553 7.47 -7.27 -5.28
N VAL A 554 6.64 -6.63 -4.44
CA VAL A 554 6.09 -7.23 -3.20
C VAL A 554 5.13 -8.39 -3.53
N LEU A 555 4.51 -8.35 -4.72
CA LEU A 555 3.56 -9.37 -5.20
C LEU A 555 4.21 -10.66 -5.71
N ARG A 556 5.54 -10.76 -5.82
CA ARG A 556 6.18 -11.97 -6.37
C ARG A 556 6.23 -13.15 -5.40
N GLU A 557 6.07 -12.92 -4.09
CA GLU A 557 5.91 -13.99 -3.09
C GLU A 557 4.93 -13.63 -1.95
N PRO A 558 3.63 -13.41 -2.22
CA PRO A 558 2.67 -13.12 -1.15
C PRO A 558 2.58 -14.29 -0.14
N TRP A 559 2.78 -15.52 -0.62
CA TRP A 559 2.70 -16.73 0.16
C TRP A 559 4.03 -17.18 0.75
N GLY A 560 5.18 -16.85 0.13
CA GLY A 560 6.51 -17.14 0.70
C GLY A 560 6.68 -16.48 2.06
N PHE A 561 6.16 -15.25 2.24
CA PHE A 561 6.14 -14.52 3.50
C PHE A 561 5.09 -15.04 4.50
N VAL A 562 3.87 -15.35 4.07
CA VAL A 562 2.83 -15.95 4.94
C VAL A 562 3.31 -17.29 5.51
N ILE A 563 3.92 -18.13 4.66
CA ILE A 563 4.50 -19.43 5.04
C ILE A 563 5.74 -19.25 5.92
N LYS A 564 6.65 -18.30 5.62
CA LYS A 564 7.83 -17.97 6.45
C LYS A 564 7.45 -17.46 7.84
N ASN A 565 6.52 -16.51 7.93
CA ASN A 565 6.19 -15.84 9.20
C ASN A 565 5.13 -16.56 10.03
N MET A 566 4.35 -17.47 9.43
CA MET A 566 3.54 -18.41 10.21
C MET A 566 4.38 -19.54 10.82
N ASN A 567 5.71 -19.54 10.63
CA ASN A 567 6.64 -20.53 11.16
C ASN A 567 6.11 -21.95 10.89
N TRP A 568 5.86 -22.26 9.61
CA TRP A 568 5.40 -23.58 9.18
C TRP A 568 6.53 -24.61 9.38
N SER A 569 6.82 -24.99 10.63
CA SER A 569 7.39 -26.29 10.94
C SER A 569 6.27 -27.33 10.83
N LEU A 570 5.67 -27.42 9.64
CA LEU A 570 4.64 -28.39 9.34
C LEU A 570 5.35 -29.68 8.95
N SER A 571 5.73 -30.48 9.95
CA SER A 571 6.05 -31.89 9.69
C SER A 571 4.76 -32.54 9.17
N PRO A 572 4.75 -33.12 7.95
CA PRO A 572 3.59 -33.89 7.52
C PRO A 572 3.34 -34.98 8.55
N LEU A 573 2.10 -35.06 9.01
CA LEU A 573 1.73 -36.07 10.01
C LEU A 573 1.61 -37.46 9.36
N PHE A 574 1.42 -37.50 8.03
CA PHE A 574 1.10 -38.68 7.22
C PHE A 574 1.70 -38.56 5.81
N ASP A 575 1.93 -39.68 5.12
CA ASP A 575 2.57 -39.75 3.79
C ASP A 575 1.61 -39.39 2.64
N SER A 576 0.31 -39.34 2.90
CA SER A 576 -0.72 -39.15 1.89
C SER A 576 -1.90 -38.33 2.42
N PRO A 577 -2.52 -37.46 1.61
CA PRO A 577 -1.91 -36.23 1.07
C PRO A 577 -1.21 -35.42 2.17
N ASN A 578 -0.60 -34.28 1.83
CA ASN A 578 0.03 -33.36 2.77
C ASN A 578 -0.99 -32.78 3.80
N ILE A 579 -1.39 -33.59 4.79
CA ILE A 579 -2.31 -33.25 5.88
C ILE A 579 -1.49 -32.77 7.07
N TYR A 580 -1.91 -31.64 7.64
CA TYR A 580 -1.26 -31.02 8.76
C TYR A 580 -2.29 -30.63 9.83
N TRP A 581 -1.84 -30.56 11.07
CA TRP A 581 -2.57 -29.91 12.14
C TRP A 581 -1.95 -28.53 12.41
N HIS A 582 -2.76 -27.48 12.43
CA HIS A 582 -2.28 -26.14 12.75
C HIS A 582 -2.76 -25.71 14.14
N GLN A 583 -1.83 -25.69 15.10
CA GLN A 583 -2.13 -25.36 16.49
C GLN A 583 -2.74 -23.97 16.67
N ASN A 584 -2.24 -22.95 15.97
CA ASN A 584 -2.75 -21.59 16.11
C ASN A 584 -4.14 -21.39 15.47
N PHE A 585 -4.61 -22.29 14.62
CA PHE A 585 -5.94 -22.21 14.00
C PHE A 585 -6.91 -23.26 14.56
N ASN A 586 -6.42 -24.20 15.38
CA ASN A 586 -7.14 -25.39 15.83
C ASN A 586 -7.89 -26.09 14.69
N SER A 587 -7.20 -26.27 13.56
CA SER A 587 -7.80 -26.77 12.32
C SER A 587 -6.86 -27.75 11.61
N TRP A 588 -7.45 -28.67 10.86
CA TRP A 588 -6.76 -29.50 9.89
C TRP A 588 -6.46 -28.70 8.62
N LEU A 589 -5.26 -28.84 8.07
CA LEU A 589 -4.87 -28.29 6.78
C LEU A 589 -4.62 -29.44 5.81
N ILE A 590 -5.10 -29.35 4.57
CA ILE A 590 -4.75 -30.29 3.50
C ILE A 590 -4.16 -29.47 2.36
N LYS A 591 -2.89 -29.71 2.03
CA LYS A 591 -2.28 -29.15 0.82
C LYS A 591 -2.64 -30.02 -0.38
N ALA A 592 -3.51 -29.49 -1.21
CA ALA A 592 -4.07 -30.13 -2.39
C ALA A 592 -3.29 -29.79 -3.68
N SER A 593 -3.26 -30.78 -4.57
CA SER A 593 -2.75 -30.64 -5.93
C SER A 593 -3.65 -29.73 -6.78
N ARG A 594 -3.11 -29.15 -7.86
CA ARG A 594 -3.81 -28.25 -8.80
C ARG A 594 -5.16 -28.81 -9.26
N HIS A 595 -5.19 -30.10 -9.56
CA HIS A 595 -6.40 -30.89 -9.68
C HIS A 595 -6.41 -31.85 -8.49
N MET A 596 -7.41 -31.75 -7.62
CA MET A 596 -7.49 -32.61 -6.46
C MET A 596 -7.55 -34.07 -6.90
N THR A 597 -6.75 -34.91 -6.24
CA THR A 597 -6.85 -36.35 -6.42
C THR A 597 -8.03 -36.88 -5.62
N VAL A 598 -8.60 -38.01 -6.06
CA VAL A 598 -9.66 -38.73 -5.32
C VAL A 598 -9.25 -39.01 -3.87
N HIS A 599 -7.96 -39.21 -3.65
CA HIS A 599 -7.38 -39.42 -2.33
C HIS A 599 -7.46 -38.17 -1.45
N GLU A 600 -7.11 -36.99 -1.98
CA GLU A 600 -7.25 -35.71 -1.30
C GLU A 600 -8.73 -35.38 -0.99
N GLU A 601 -9.65 -35.73 -1.89
CA GLU A 601 -11.09 -35.53 -1.71
C GLU A 601 -11.68 -36.39 -0.58
N LEU A 602 -11.31 -37.68 -0.54
CA LEU A 602 -11.79 -38.61 0.49
C LEU A 602 -11.27 -38.22 1.88
N TRP A 603 -10.05 -37.73 1.98
CA TRP A 603 -9.48 -37.25 3.23
C TRP A 603 -10.16 -35.98 3.76
N GLY A 604 -10.43 -35.02 2.88
CA GLY A 604 -11.23 -33.84 3.22
C GLY A 604 -12.59 -34.24 3.81
N ALA A 605 -13.33 -35.10 3.10
CA ALA A 605 -14.62 -35.60 3.57
C ALA A 605 -14.51 -36.40 4.89
N HIS A 606 -13.47 -37.21 5.06
CA HIS A 606 -13.25 -38.00 6.26
C HIS A 606 -13.02 -37.11 7.49
N LEU A 607 -12.13 -36.13 7.41
CA LEU A 607 -11.85 -35.21 8.53
C LEU A 607 -13.09 -34.39 8.88
N LEU A 608 -13.85 -33.96 7.87
CA LEU A 608 -15.12 -33.25 8.05
C LEU A 608 -16.20 -34.10 8.76
N LEU A 609 -16.27 -35.40 8.49
CA LEU A 609 -17.30 -36.30 9.06
C LEU A 609 -16.91 -36.90 10.42
N ASN A 610 -15.62 -36.87 10.76
CA ASN A 610 -15.09 -37.60 11.93
C ASN A 610 -14.39 -36.70 12.95
N THR A 611 -14.23 -35.41 12.66
CA THR A 611 -13.64 -34.45 13.58
C THR A 611 -14.55 -33.26 13.78
N GLU A 612 -14.52 -32.68 14.98
CA GLU A 612 -15.26 -31.46 15.32
C GLU A 612 -14.44 -30.20 14.95
N TYR A 613 -13.30 -30.36 14.27
CA TYR A 613 -12.38 -29.29 13.92
C TYR A 613 -12.54 -28.83 12.46
N PRO A 614 -12.31 -27.55 12.16
CA PRO A 614 -12.34 -27.04 10.79
C PRO A 614 -11.30 -27.72 9.91
N VAL A 615 -11.63 -27.91 8.63
CA VAL A 615 -10.71 -28.45 7.62
C VAL A 615 -10.46 -27.38 6.55
N ILE A 616 -9.20 -26.99 6.40
CA ILE A 616 -8.73 -25.96 5.48
C ILE A 616 -8.05 -26.63 4.30
N LEU A 617 -8.51 -26.35 3.08
CA LEU A 617 -7.91 -26.86 1.85
C LEU A 617 -7.03 -25.78 1.21
N ILE A 618 -5.77 -26.11 0.94
CA ILE A 618 -4.77 -25.19 0.39
C ILE A 618 -4.40 -25.68 -1.02
N ARG A 619 -4.74 -24.92 -2.07
CA ARG A 619 -4.42 -25.27 -3.46
C ARG A 619 -3.12 -24.63 -3.93
N SER A 620 -2.39 -25.33 -4.79
CA SER A 620 -1.04 -24.97 -5.24
C SER A 620 -0.99 -24.08 -6.49
N ASP A 621 -2.12 -23.84 -7.16
CA ASP A 621 -2.23 -22.92 -8.31
C ASP A 621 -2.82 -21.58 -7.88
N ASN A 622 -1.94 -20.63 -7.53
CA ASN A 622 -2.16 -19.18 -7.41
C ASN A 622 -3.62 -18.68 -7.20
N GLU A 623 -3.85 -18.05 -6.04
CA GLU A 623 -4.92 -17.07 -5.71
C GLU A 623 -6.13 -17.50 -4.86
N PHE A 624 -6.33 -18.79 -4.52
CA PHE A 624 -7.48 -19.16 -3.66
C PHE A 624 -7.14 -20.16 -2.55
N LEU A 625 -7.52 -19.79 -1.32
CA LEU A 625 -7.59 -20.68 -0.17
C LEU A 625 -9.09 -20.96 0.06
N THR A 626 -9.49 -22.22 0.05
CA THR A 626 -10.89 -22.60 0.30
C THR A 626 -10.95 -23.24 1.68
N VAL A 627 -11.68 -22.62 2.61
CA VAL A 627 -11.91 -23.22 3.92
C VAL A 627 -13.32 -23.75 4.00
N SER A 628 -13.43 -25.04 4.25
CA SER A 628 -14.70 -25.69 4.48
C SER A 628 -14.83 -25.93 5.98
N GLN A 629 -15.64 -25.13 6.66
CA GLN A 629 -15.99 -25.41 8.04
C GLN A 629 -17.39 -26.02 8.13
N ILE A 630 -17.49 -27.11 8.89
CA ILE A 630 -18.75 -27.64 9.38
C ILE A 630 -18.84 -27.24 10.86
N ASN A 631 -19.85 -26.45 11.20
CA ASN A 631 -20.19 -26.22 12.60
C ASN A 631 -21.18 -27.32 12.99
N LEU A 632 -20.80 -28.26 13.86
CA LEU A 632 -21.75 -29.22 14.42
C LEU A 632 -22.30 -28.70 15.75
N PRO A 633 -23.53 -28.14 15.76
CA PRO A 633 -24.36 -28.26 16.95
C PRO A 633 -25.71 -28.94 16.69
N SER A 634 -26.07 -29.32 15.46
CA SER A 634 -27.37 -29.95 15.16
C SER A 634 -27.25 -31.28 14.41
N LYS A 635 -28.16 -32.21 14.73
CA LYS A 635 -28.24 -33.59 14.22
C LYS A 635 -28.69 -33.71 12.74
N ARG A 636 -28.52 -32.66 11.92
CA ARG A 636 -28.84 -32.65 10.47
C ARG A 636 -27.72 -31.94 9.69
N LEU A 637 -27.26 -32.57 8.60
CA LEU A 637 -26.20 -32.03 7.72
C LEU A 637 -26.65 -30.80 6.93
N SER A 638 -27.95 -30.63 6.69
CA SER A 638 -28.53 -29.49 5.97
C SER A 638 -28.27 -28.13 6.63
N ASP A 639 -28.06 -28.11 7.95
CA ASP A 639 -28.03 -26.87 8.74
C ASP A 639 -26.62 -26.50 9.21
N THR A 640 -25.59 -27.29 8.87
CA THR A 640 -24.29 -27.28 9.57
C THR A 640 -23.06 -27.13 8.66
N VAL A 641 -23.19 -27.31 7.34
CA VAL A 641 -22.08 -27.15 6.39
C VAL A 641 -22.13 -25.75 5.78
N LYS A 642 -21.34 -24.81 6.32
CA LYS A 642 -21.17 -23.48 5.72
C LYS A 642 -19.80 -23.40 5.08
N VAL A 643 -19.72 -23.74 3.79
CA VAL A 643 -18.47 -23.54 3.05
C VAL A 643 -18.33 -22.09 2.69
N SER A 644 -17.21 -21.51 3.10
CA SER A 644 -16.92 -20.09 2.90
C SER A 644 -15.66 -20.00 2.04
N TYR A 645 -15.71 -19.24 0.96
CA TYR A 645 -14.50 -18.96 0.19
C TYR A 645 -13.68 -17.93 0.96
N LEU A 646 -12.75 -18.39 1.79
CA LEU A 646 -12.01 -17.49 2.66
C LEU A 646 -10.86 -16.84 1.90
N LYS A 647 -11.03 -15.57 1.54
CA LYS A 647 -10.06 -14.81 0.74
C LYS A 647 -9.05 -14.01 1.58
N PHE A 648 -9.26 -13.87 2.90
CA PHE A 648 -8.45 -12.96 3.73
C PHE A 648 -7.99 -13.61 5.03
N ALA A 649 -6.75 -13.39 5.44
CA ALA A 649 -6.30 -13.61 6.82
C ALA A 649 -6.29 -12.27 7.57
N SER A 650 -6.86 -12.24 8.77
CA SER A 650 -6.95 -11.05 9.62
C SER A 650 -6.91 -11.44 11.10
N MET A 651 -6.58 -10.53 12.00
CA MET A 651 -6.62 -10.82 13.44
C MET A 651 -8.07 -10.84 13.99
N CYS A 652 -8.48 -11.87 14.75
CA CYS A 652 -9.79 -11.93 15.44
C CYS A 652 -9.80 -10.92 16.58
N ASN A 653 -10.73 -9.98 16.55
CA ASN A 653 -10.93 -8.99 17.62
C ASN A 653 -11.32 -9.63 18.98
N THR A 654 -11.74 -10.90 18.99
CA THR A 654 -12.19 -11.61 20.20
C THR A 654 -11.10 -12.50 20.84
N CYS A 655 -10.10 -12.95 20.08
CA CYS A 655 -9.03 -13.82 20.63
C CYS A 655 -7.60 -13.37 20.30
N GLY A 656 -7.41 -12.31 19.52
CA GLY A 656 -6.09 -11.80 19.16
C GLY A 656 -5.27 -12.68 18.22
N ASN A 657 -5.80 -13.83 17.78
CA ASN A 657 -5.12 -14.72 16.82
C ASN A 657 -5.51 -14.40 15.38
N TYR A 658 -4.63 -14.73 14.43
CA TYR A 658 -4.95 -14.70 13.01
C TYR A 658 -6.11 -15.67 12.69
N CYS A 659 -7.00 -15.27 11.79
CA CYS A 659 -8.15 -16.05 11.33
C CYS A 659 -8.52 -15.70 9.89
N PHE A 660 -9.27 -16.57 9.23
CA PHE A 660 -9.67 -16.41 7.84
C PHE A 660 -11.08 -15.77 7.73
N ARG A 661 -11.35 -14.87 6.77
CA ARG A 661 -12.65 -14.17 6.58
C ARG A 661 -13.37 -14.51 5.27
N ASP A 662 -14.70 -14.55 5.32
CA ASP A 662 -15.62 -14.71 4.19
C ASP A 662 -16.06 -13.35 3.60
N PHE A 663 -16.60 -13.37 2.37
CA PHE A 663 -17.02 -12.20 1.57
C PHE A 663 -18.16 -11.40 2.22
N ASP A 664 -19.09 -12.07 2.89
CA ASP A 664 -20.35 -11.49 3.39
C ASP A 664 -20.29 -10.96 4.83
N SER A 665 -19.16 -10.40 5.26
CA SER A 665 -18.99 -9.59 6.49
C SER A 665 -19.22 -10.26 7.86
N ASN A 666 -19.59 -11.55 7.93
CA ASN A 666 -19.62 -12.27 9.19
C ASN A 666 -18.21 -12.73 9.58
N VAL A 667 -17.67 -12.13 10.65
CA VAL A 667 -16.39 -12.50 11.25
C VAL A 667 -16.47 -13.95 11.71
N PHE A 668 -15.93 -14.86 10.90
CA PHE A 668 -15.71 -16.23 11.32
C PHE A 668 -14.26 -16.35 11.80
N CYS A 669 -14.05 -16.67 13.09
CA CYS A 669 -12.73 -17.01 13.59
C CYS A 669 -12.74 -18.40 14.18
N CYS A 670 -11.99 -19.31 13.55
CA CYS A 670 -11.84 -20.71 13.96
C CYS A 670 -11.45 -20.85 15.44
N ASN A 671 -10.59 -19.97 15.97
CA ASN A 671 -10.24 -19.98 17.40
C ASN A 671 -11.35 -19.46 18.31
N CYS A 672 -12.08 -18.44 17.85
CA CYS A 672 -13.15 -17.81 18.60
C CYS A 672 -14.40 -18.73 18.68
N SER A 673 -14.65 -19.56 17.65
CA SER A 673 -15.72 -20.55 17.62
C SER A 673 -15.42 -21.85 18.38
N ASN A 674 -14.14 -22.19 18.58
CA ASN A 674 -13.72 -23.52 19.05
C ASN A 674 -13.12 -23.52 20.48
N LYS A 675 -13.41 -22.49 21.30
CA LYS A 675 -12.80 -22.33 22.65
C LYS A 675 -12.99 -23.52 23.60
N SER A 676 -13.90 -24.46 23.31
CA SER A 676 -14.18 -25.67 24.10
C SER A 676 -13.44 -26.93 23.65
N LEU A 677 -12.69 -26.89 22.55
CA LEU A 677 -12.02 -28.06 21.98
C LEU A 677 -10.55 -28.12 22.42
N ASN A 678 -10.11 -29.26 22.96
CA ASN A 678 -8.73 -29.47 23.43
C ASN A 678 -7.73 -29.45 22.27
N PRO A 679 -6.52 -28.85 22.40
CA PRO A 679 -5.50 -28.93 21.37
C PRO A 679 -5.04 -30.39 21.19
N ILE A 680 -5.23 -30.90 19.98
CA ILE A 680 -4.89 -32.26 19.49
C ILE A 680 -5.45 -33.39 20.39
N PRO A 681 -6.67 -33.90 20.14
CA PRO A 681 -7.12 -35.11 20.81
C PRO A 681 -6.38 -36.36 20.30
N ASN A 682 -6.44 -37.45 21.06
CA ASN A 682 -6.04 -38.86 20.75
C ASN A 682 -6.51 -39.42 19.39
N VAL A 683 -7.09 -38.59 18.53
CA VAL A 683 -7.53 -38.86 17.17
C VAL A 683 -6.33 -38.99 16.22
N HIS A 684 -5.17 -38.40 16.53
CA HIS A 684 -3.95 -38.53 15.71
C HIS A 684 -3.54 -39.99 15.46
N GLN A 685 -3.56 -40.83 16.51
CA GLN A 685 -3.20 -42.25 16.42
C GLN A 685 -4.28 -43.08 15.68
N LYS A 686 -5.54 -42.66 15.75
CA LYS A 686 -6.64 -43.26 14.97
C LYS A 686 -6.56 -42.88 13.49
N ILE A 687 -6.23 -41.62 13.18
CA ILE A 687 -6.02 -41.12 11.81
C ILE A 687 -4.76 -41.74 11.19
N PHE A 688 -3.68 -41.89 11.95
CA PHE A 688 -2.46 -42.59 11.52
C PHE A 688 -2.75 -44.02 11.04
N ASN A 689 -3.53 -44.77 11.84
CA ASN A 689 -3.95 -46.12 11.47
C ASN A 689 -4.91 -46.16 10.25
N LEU A 690 -5.52 -45.02 9.88
CA LEU A 690 -6.44 -44.89 8.74
C LEU A 690 -5.73 -44.50 7.43
N ASP A 691 -4.60 -43.80 7.49
CA ASP A 691 -3.76 -43.57 6.30
C ASP A 691 -3.09 -44.85 5.82
N PHE A 692 -2.71 -45.71 6.76
CA PHE A 692 -2.21 -47.06 6.47
C PHE A 692 -3.29 -48.02 5.93
N LEU A 693 -4.57 -47.76 6.21
CA LEU A 693 -5.72 -48.58 5.84
C LEU A 693 -6.69 -47.75 5.01
N SER A 694 -6.30 -47.43 3.77
CA SER A 694 -7.14 -46.83 2.72
C SER A 694 -8.56 -46.41 3.13
N VAL A 695 -8.76 -45.09 3.21
CA VAL A 695 -9.94 -44.34 3.67
C VAL A 695 -11.34 -44.78 3.17
N PRO A 696 -11.56 -45.49 2.04
CA PRO A 696 -12.92 -45.78 1.58
C PRO A 696 -13.83 -46.48 2.61
N PHE A 697 -13.31 -47.35 3.47
CA PHE A 697 -14.14 -48.23 4.31
C PHE A 697 -14.98 -47.53 5.40
N LEU A 698 -14.44 -46.52 6.08
CA LEU A 698 -15.11 -45.88 7.23
C LEU A 698 -15.97 -44.66 6.85
N ALA A 699 -15.60 -43.92 5.80
CA ALA A 699 -16.49 -42.91 5.23
C ALA A 699 -17.81 -43.55 4.77
N LEU A 700 -17.73 -44.73 4.12
CA LEU A 700 -18.89 -45.47 3.61
C LEU A 700 -19.81 -46.05 4.72
N GLN A 701 -19.28 -46.42 5.89
CA GLN A 701 -20.13 -46.88 7.01
C GLN A 701 -21.00 -45.76 7.61
N LYS A 702 -20.51 -44.52 7.68
CA LYS A 702 -21.32 -43.38 8.11
C LYS A 702 -22.34 -42.94 7.05
N PHE A 703 -22.02 -43.10 5.76
CA PHE A 703 -22.99 -42.89 4.67
C PHE A 703 -24.24 -43.78 4.79
N LYS A 704 -24.14 -44.99 5.37
CA LYS A 704 -25.31 -45.86 5.65
C LYS A 704 -26.28 -45.28 6.70
N GLN A 705 -25.84 -44.32 7.52
CA GLN A 705 -26.67 -43.67 8.54
C GLN A 705 -27.25 -42.33 8.09
N LEU A 706 -26.89 -41.87 6.90
CA LEU A 706 -27.37 -40.62 6.31
C LEU A 706 -28.73 -40.84 5.64
N THR A 707 -29.64 -39.88 5.79
CA THR A 707 -30.92 -39.93 5.09
C THR A 707 -30.72 -39.71 3.58
N ARG A 708 -31.70 -40.08 2.76
CA ARG A 708 -31.64 -39.91 1.30
C ARG A 708 -31.44 -38.44 0.89
N GLU A 709 -31.98 -37.51 1.69
CA GLU A 709 -31.75 -36.06 1.57
C GLU A 709 -30.30 -35.67 1.90
N ASP A 710 -29.72 -36.20 2.98
CA ASP A 710 -28.33 -35.91 3.36
C ASP A 710 -27.32 -36.37 2.29
N ALA A 711 -27.57 -37.53 1.67
CA ALA A 711 -26.74 -38.06 0.59
C ALA A 711 -26.88 -37.24 -0.72
N GLU A 712 -28.07 -36.75 -1.05
CA GLU A 712 -28.29 -35.84 -2.19
C GLU A 712 -27.66 -34.47 -1.98
N ILE A 713 -27.69 -33.94 -0.75
CA ILE A 713 -27.06 -32.66 -0.38
C ILE A 713 -25.53 -32.77 -0.51
N ILE A 714 -24.91 -33.83 0.03
CA ILE A 714 -23.47 -34.06 -0.11
C ILE A 714 -23.09 -34.24 -1.58
N ASN A 715 -23.87 -34.99 -2.35
CA ASN A 715 -23.59 -35.23 -3.77
C ASN A 715 -23.78 -33.98 -4.64
N ASN A 716 -24.77 -33.13 -4.33
CA ASN A 716 -24.97 -31.83 -4.99
C ASN A 716 -23.90 -30.81 -4.58
N HIS A 717 -23.42 -30.84 -3.33
CA HIS A 717 -22.31 -30.01 -2.86
C HIS A 717 -20.98 -30.44 -3.50
N VAL A 718 -20.65 -31.74 -3.50
CA VAL A 718 -19.44 -32.29 -4.15
C VAL A 718 -19.43 -31.98 -5.66
N LYS A 719 -20.59 -32.03 -6.33
CA LYS A 719 -20.73 -31.58 -7.74
C LYS A 719 -20.43 -30.09 -7.94
N GLY A 720 -20.74 -29.24 -6.96
CA GLY A 720 -20.46 -27.81 -6.97
C GLY A 720 -18.99 -27.45 -6.74
N TYR A 721 -18.23 -28.31 -6.06
CA TYR A 721 -16.81 -28.08 -5.72
C TYR A 721 -15.81 -28.60 -6.77
N PHE A 722 -16.12 -29.68 -7.50
CA PHE A 722 -15.06 -30.52 -8.08
C PHE A 722 -15.23 -30.88 -9.57
N GLY A 723 -15.88 -30.03 -10.36
CA GLY A 723 -15.74 -30.05 -11.83
C GLY A 723 -16.05 -31.39 -12.51
N GLY A 724 -17.33 -31.71 -12.67
CA GLY A 724 -17.88 -32.37 -13.87
C GLY A 724 -17.46 -33.79 -14.28
N ASP A 725 -16.43 -34.42 -13.73
CA ASP A 725 -15.94 -35.70 -14.28
C ASP A 725 -16.71 -36.92 -13.74
N LYS A 726 -17.79 -37.26 -14.45
CA LYS A 726 -18.76 -38.34 -14.14
C LYS A 726 -18.17 -39.76 -14.05
N LYS A 727 -16.89 -39.98 -14.35
CA LYS A 727 -16.27 -41.33 -14.36
C LYS A 727 -15.83 -41.84 -12.99
N ILE A 728 -15.55 -40.95 -12.04
CA ILE A 728 -14.84 -41.32 -10.80
C ILE A 728 -15.78 -41.78 -9.69
N GLY A 729 -16.96 -41.17 -9.54
CA GLY A 729 -17.99 -41.64 -8.59
C GLY A 729 -18.51 -43.05 -8.87
N TYR A 730 -18.34 -43.55 -10.10
CA TYR A 730 -18.74 -44.91 -10.48
C TYR A 730 -17.83 -45.98 -9.87
N GLN A 731 -16.51 -45.79 -9.82
CA GLN A 731 -15.56 -46.83 -9.38
C GLN A 731 -15.65 -47.13 -7.88
N SER A 732 -15.93 -46.13 -7.05
CA SER A 732 -16.16 -46.31 -5.61
C SER A 732 -17.48 -47.02 -5.31
N LEU A 733 -18.49 -46.86 -6.18
CA LEU A 733 -19.78 -47.55 -6.12
C LEU A 733 -19.66 -49.05 -6.51
N LEU A 734 -18.70 -49.39 -7.37
CA LEU A 734 -18.41 -50.77 -7.83
C LEU A 734 -17.92 -51.67 -6.69
N VAL A 735 -17.14 -51.12 -5.78
CA VAL A 735 -16.63 -51.82 -4.59
C VAL A 735 -17.77 -52.05 -3.58
N TYR A 736 -18.67 -51.09 -3.43
CA TYR A 736 -19.82 -51.17 -2.53
C TYR A 736 -20.82 -52.28 -2.92
N ILE A 737 -21.19 -52.38 -4.20
CA ILE A 737 -22.10 -53.44 -4.67
C ILE A 737 -21.43 -54.82 -4.58
N GLY A 738 -20.13 -54.91 -4.85
CA GLY A 738 -19.35 -56.14 -4.66
C GLY A 738 -19.36 -56.65 -3.22
N TYR A 739 -19.33 -55.74 -2.23
CA TYR A 739 -19.39 -56.10 -0.80
C TYR A 739 -20.79 -56.55 -0.35
N GLU A 740 -21.85 -55.89 -0.83
CA GLU A 740 -23.24 -56.29 -0.57
C GLU A 740 -23.62 -57.65 -1.21
N ILE A 741 -22.90 -58.07 -2.26
CA ILE A 741 -22.98 -59.42 -2.83
C ILE A 741 -22.21 -60.42 -1.95
N SER A 742 -21.10 -60.00 -1.34
CA SER A 742 -20.29 -60.86 -0.47
C SER A 742 -20.99 -61.25 0.84
N ASP A 743 -21.92 -60.41 1.32
CA ASP A 743 -22.79 -60.69 2.49
C ASP A 743 -23.97 -61.63 2.16
N MET A 744 -24.17 -62.00 0.89
CA MET A 744 -25.20 -62.97 0.52
C MET A 744 -24.76 -64.41 0.86
N PRO A 745 -25.71 -65.32 1.14
CA PRO A 745 -25.39 -66.72 1.42
C PRO A 745 -24.60 -67.35 0.27
N SER A 746 -23.59 -68.14 0.62
CA SER A 746 -22.85 -68.92 -0.37
C SER A 746 -23.74 -69.89 -1.14
N GLY A 747 -23.48 -70.02 -2.43
CA GLY A 747 -24.29 -70.87 -3.32
C GLY A 747 -25.55 -70.19 -3.86
N LEU A 748 -25.89 -68.97 -3.41
CA LEU A 748 -27.00 -68.20 -3.97
C LEU A 748 -26.70 -67.82 -5.43
N GLU A 749 -27.66 -68.10 -6.32
CA GLU A 749 -27.61 -67.67 -7.72
C GLU A 749 -28.29 -66.31 -7.88
N ILE A 750 -27.57 -65.39 -8.53
CA ILE A 750 -27.95 -63.99 -8.68
C ILE A 750 -27.89 -63.65 -10.15
N SER A 751 -28.99 -63.17 -10.72
CA SER A 751 -29.02 -62.74 -12.12
C SER A 751 -28.63 -61.27 -12.28
N ASN A 752 -28.26 -60.89 -13.50
CA ASN A 752 -28.09 -59.48 -13.86
C ASN A 752 -29.34 -58.65 -13.54
N LYS A 753 -30.55 -59.22 -13.69
CA LYS A 753 -31.79 -58.52 -13.34
C LYS A 753 -31.87 -58.25 -11.83
N ASP A 754 -31.40 -59.16 -10.99
CA ASP A 754 -31.38 -58.98 -9.54
C ASP A 754 -30.35 -57.93 -9.12
N LEU A 755 -29.17 -57.94 -9.75
CA LEU A 755 -28.14 -56.93 -9.55
C LEU A 755 -28.62 -55.54 -9.97
N ILE A 756 -29.28 -55.43 -11.12
CA ILE A 756 -29.87 -54.18 -11.61
C ILE A 756 -31.01 -53.72 -10.70
N LYS A 757 -31.89 -54.63 -10.25
CA LYS A 757 -32.98 -54.30 -9.32
C LYS A 757 -32.45 -53.80 -7.98
N LYS A 758 -31.39 -54.43 -7.45
CA LYS A 758 -30.74 -54.00 -6.21
C LYS A 758 -30.03 -52.64 -6.39
N PHE A 759 -29.35 -52.43 -7.52
CA PHE A 759 -28.79 -51.12 -7.89
C PHE A 759 -29.87 -50.03 -7.95
N ILE A 760 -30.95 -50.27 -8.68
CA ILE A 760 -32.09 -49.35 -8.82
C ILE A 760 -32.73 -49.05 -7.47
N SER A 761 -32.87 -50.05 -6.59
CA SER A 761 -33.47 -49.82 -5.27
C SER A 761 -32.70 -48.80 -4.43
N ILE A 762 -31.39 -48.65 -4.71
CA ILE A 762 -30.49 -47.73 -4.01
C ILE A 762 -30.40 -46.39 -4.75
N PHE A 763 -30.25 -46.41 -6.07
CA PHE A 763 -29.89 -45.22 -6.86
C PHE A 763 -31.03 -44.67 -7.74
N GLY A 764 -32.18 -45.33 -7.76
CA GLY A 764 -33.36 -44.95 -8.55
C GLY A 764 -33.33 -45.41 -10.00
N GLU A 765 -34.52 -45.50 -10.62
CA GLU A 765 -34.72 -46.06 -11.97
C GLU A 765 -34.00 -45.25 -13.08
N SER A 766 -33.82 -43.94 -12.88
CA SER A 766 -33.21 -43.04 -13.85
C SER A 766 -31.76 -43.40 -14.20
N LYS A 767 -31.10 -44.22 -13.38
CA LYS A 767 -29.70 -44.64 -13.53
C LYS A 767 -29.50 -46.05 -14.09
N ARG A 768 -30.59 -46.75 -14.41
CA ARG A 768 -30.57 -48.11 -14.94
C ARG A 768 -29.72 -48.28 -16.20
N SER A 769 -29.95 -47.44 -17.21
CA SER A 769 -29.27 -47.55 -18.52
C SER A 769 -27.75 -47.38 -18.42
N GLU A 770 -27.27 -46.58 -17.48
CA GLU A 770 -25.84 -46.38 -17.26
C GLU A 770 -25.20 -47.58 -16.56
N PHE A 771 -25.88 -48.17 -15.57
CA PHE A 771 -25.41 -49.37 -14.87
C PHE A 771 -25.41 -50.62 -15.76
N GLU A 772 -26.46 -50.81 -16.56
CA GLU A 772 -26.56 -51.92 -17.52
C GLU A 772 -25.37 -51.96 -18.51
N LYS A 773 -24.83 -50.80 -18.88
CA LYS A 773 -23.65 -50.69 -19.77
C LYS A 773 -22.35 -51.16 -19.14
N VAL A 774 -22.18 -50.99 -17.84
CA VAL A 774 -20.92 -51.29 -17.13
C VAL A 774 -20.96 -52.63 -16.38
N LEU A 775 -22.15 -53.17 -16.11
CA LEU A 775 -22.38 -54.43 -15.40
C LEU A 775 -21.53 -55.62 -15.91
N PRO A 776 -21.29 -55.81 -17.22
CA PRO A 776 -20.40 -56.87 -17.70
C PRO A 776 -18.96 -56.72 -17.17
N THR A 777 -18.43 -55.50 -17.12
CA THR A 777 -17.10 -55.20 -16.59
C THR A 777 -17.03 -55.46 -15.08
N CYS A 778 -18.08 -55.09 -14.35
CA CYS A 778 -18.18 -55.32 -12.91
C CYS A 778 -18.19 -56.81 -12.56
N THR A 779 -19.04 -57.58 -13.24
CA THR A 779 -19.16 -59.01 -12.98
C THR A 779 -17.90 -59.77 -13.35
N ASN A 780 -17.20 -59.38 -14.42
CA ASN A 780 -15.88 -59.94 -14.76
C ASN A 780 -14.84 -59.65 -13.67
N TYR A 781 -14.83 -58.45 -13.09
CA TYR A 781 -13.93 -58.10 -11.99
C TYR A 781 -14.21 -58.95 -10.74
N TRP A 782 -15.49 -59.10 -10.35
CA TRP A 782 -15.89 -59.91 -9.19
C TRP A 782 -15.60 -61.41 -9.40
N ILE A 783 -15.72 -61.91 -10.63
CA ILE A 783 -15.27 -63.27 -10.99
C ILE A 783 -13.75 -63.38 -10.88
N GLY A 784 -13.01 -62.38 -11.39
CA GLY A 784 -11.55 -62.35 -11.29
C GLY A 784 -11.02 -62.31 -9.85
N LYS A 785 -11.78 -61.70 -8.93
CA LYS A 785 -11.51 -61.72 -7.48
C LYS A 785 -12.07 -62.95 -6.78
N GLY A 786 -12.78 -63.82 -7.51
CA GLY A 786 -13.31 -65.08 -7.02
C GLY A 786 -14.52 -64.93 -6.10
N TRP A 787 -15.22 -63.78 -6.08
CA TRP A 787 -16.42 -63.52 -5.27
C TRP A 787 -17.70 -64.06 -5.90
N LEU A 788 -17.68 -64.19 -7.23
CA LEU A 788 -18.74 -64.78 -8.03
C LEU A 788 -18.14 -65.85 -8.95
N GLU A 789 -18.92 -66.88 -9.22
CA GLU A 789 -18.65 -67.85 -10.28
C GLU A 789 -19.76 -67.72 -11.32
N LYS A 790 -19.40 -67.73 -12.60
CA LYS A 790 -20.39 -67.65 -13.66
C LYS A 790 -21.03 -69.02 -13.89
N VAL A 791 -22.35 -69.11 -13.69
CA VAL A 791 -23.11 -70.36 -13.89
C VAL A 791 -23.73 -70.41 -15.28
N ASP A 792 -24.31 -69.29 -15.73
CA ASP A 792 -24.92 -69.16 -17.05
C ASP A 792 -24.83 -67.69 -17.54
N LYS A 793 -25.30 -67.40 -18.76
CA LYS A 793 -25.25 -66.06 -19.36
C LYS A 793 -26.08 -65.06 -18.54
N GLY A 794 -25.36 -64.28 -17.72
CA GLY A 794 -25.96 -63.26 -16.87
C GLY A 794 -26.51 -63.79 -15.54
N VAL A 795 -26.11 -65.00 -15.14
CA VAL A 795 -26.41 -65.59 -13.83
C VAL A 795 -25.11 -66.04 -13.17
N TYR A 796 -24.92 -65.63 -11.92
CA TYR A 796 -23.69 -65.81 -11.17
C TYR A 796 -24.00 -66.44 -9.82
N ARG A 797 -23.18 -67.38 -9.37
CA ARG A 797 -23.29 -68.00 -8.05
C ARG A 797 -22.28 -67.36 -7.11
N ARG A 798 -22.75 -66.97 -5.94
CA ARG A 798 -21.86 -66.43 -4.89
C ARG A 798 -20.99 -67.54 -4.33
N THR A 799 -19.68 -67.30 -4.32
CA THR A 799 -18.66 -68.26 -3.83
C THR A 799 -18.34 -68.01 -2.36
N ASN A 800 -17.64 -68.93 -1.69
CA ASN A 800 -17.24 -68.76 -0.28
C ASN A 800 -16.14 -67.72 -0.04
N LYS A 801 -15.53 -67.16 -1.09
CA LYS A 801 -14.47 -66.15 -0.97
C LYS A 801 -15.09 -64.77 -0.72
N SER A 802 -14.94 -64.27 0.51
CA SER A 802 -15.10 -62.85 0.83
C SER A 802 -13.89 -62.06 0.32
N PRO A 803 -13.97 -60.73 0.22
CA PRO A 803 -12.78 -59.88 0.03
C PRO A 803 -11.80 -60.16 1.19
N GLU A 804 -10.74 -60.93 0.97
CA GLU A 804 -9.76 -61.23 2.01
C GLU A 804 -9.00 -59.95 2.41
N ARG A 805 -8.85 -59.71 3.72
CA ARG A 805 -7.85 -58.80 4.27
C ARG A 805 -6.49 -59.46 4.06
N GLU A 806 -5.61 -58.90 3.24
CA GLU A 806 -4.22 -59.34 3.19
C GLU A 806 -3.43 -58.78 4.40
N PRO A 807 -2.73 -59.61 5.19
CA PRO A 807 -1.72 -59.15 6.14
C PRO A 807 -0.34 -59.67 5.72
N ILE A 808 0.57 -58.78 5.30
CA ILE A 808 1.95 -59.10 4.91
C ILE A 808 2.74 -57.78 5.13
N LEU A 809 3.84 -57.63 5.89
CA LEU A 809 4.82 -58.50 6.52
C LEU A 809 5.37 -57.82 7.78
N ASP A 810 5.66 -58.63 8.80
CA ASP A 810 6.61 -58.29 9.86
C ASP A 810 8.00 -58.75 9.37
N SER A 811 8.94 -57.82 9.19
CA SER A 811 10.35 -58.15 8.99
C SER A 811 11.27 -57.02 9.46
N SER A 812 11.97 -57.32 10.55
CA SER A 812 13.24 -56.77 11.05
C SER A 812 13.26 -55.34 11.62
N GLU A 813 13.13 -55.28 12.94
CA GLU A 813 14.10 -54.58 13.79
C GLU A 813 15.53 -55.03 13.43
N SER A 814 16.33 -54.17 12.83
CA SER A 814 17.78 -53.98 13.07
C SER A 814 18.36 -53.03 12.02
N GLU A 815 19.34 -52.23 12.47
CA GLU A 815 20.18 -51.30 11.69
C GLU A 815 19.62 -49.90 11.42
N LEU A 816 19.78 -48.99 12.40
CA LEU A 816 20.85 -47.98 12.36
C LEU A 816 20.70 -47.01 13.54
N ALA A 817 21.50 -47.27 14.58
CA ALA A 817 22.11 -46.21 15.36
C ALA A 817 23.39 -45.80 14.62
N GLU A 818 23.44 -44.55 14.17
CA GLU A 818 24.61 -43.65 14.22
C GLU A 818 24.15 -42.20 13.99
#